data_AF-A0AAU5ZMH9-F1
#
_entry.id   AF-A0AAU5ZMH9-F1
#
_cell.length_a   1.000
_cell.length_b   1.000
_cell.length_c   1.000
_cell.angle_alpha   90.00
_cell.angle_beta   90.00
_cell.angle_gamma   90.00
#
_symmetry.space_group_name_H-M   'P 1'
#
loop_
_entity.id
_entity.type
_entity.pdbx_description
1 polymer ?
#
loop_
_entity_poly.entity_id
_entity_poly.type
_entity_poly.pdbx_seq_one_letter_code
_entity_poly.pdbx_strand_id
1 'polypeptide(L)'
;MVGDVTRHLVIDGQQRTTTLQLMIDAAQAVIAERGHDLLAEDLEELILNKSSAFKGRPERFKLWPSRHDRMAFAQAMDPQAGWVGEHRILAAHEFFRAEARTWLTGTPDADGKEPPGTEADRAGALSATLQNGLFLVAINLAGHDDAQLIFETLNDRGTPLLKADLIKNWVFQHGEKVGADVERWPETHWVDFDDDWWRAEISQGRHSRSRIDIFLQYWLTMRLSDEVKTEHVFRVFTEYTGPLMMDSVGAEQLLGELRKDADTYRAFVQLDEDTAEGAFYNRVIETMELAATSPLLMWMLSENHQVPAGQRTVGLNALESWVIRRTLLRLTMKDINRMMVTILKLLDRSTVITAGDTVRSFLASQTADARVWPTDDAMKADLPAVRLYGNVRQARLRIVLGAVEQLLRTERHEAVALPPKLEIEHVMPQKWHTYWDPEPKLTPEDATARDRRINTLGNLTLVTKSLNGSLSHRPWTDKEADGLKAGGDANLGKRSLLDKYSLLVLSKDLIHNHPDAWTDAAIEARAIELTAYICDVWPGPPAGVAPMDLTVEVVGSPDMARLQEVPWAEADLSDFAASSTDLTLEFLDYVAANKPGMLFTGADLENQGYVVDQISGISGAMARKVYQNYGRSNPPIEFIKANGRWHYRMHPEAAERWRTLRNLINTTETVEPQPDSRPPAGQQVVHTGKYEPLWRWLRNFDGREARLTFSEIEQILGFSLPDSSRNHLPHWYSYEGSAVARAIIDAGWKATQVQLAAETVTLVRVDY
;
A
#
# COMPACT_ATOMS: atom_id res chain seq x y z
N MET A 1 -6.86 45.42 -4.11
CA MET A 1 -7.95 46.01 -3.29
C MET A 1 -7.33 46.52 -2.01
N VAL A 2 -7.36 47.83 -1.78
CA VAL A 2 -6.88 48.42 -0.52
C VAL A 2 -7.99 48.24 0.51
N GLY A 3 -7.78 47.39 1.52
CA GLY A 3 -8.68 47.27 2.68
C GLY A 3 -9.34 45.91 2.95
N ASP A 4 -8.86 44.79 2.39
CA ASP A 4 -9.35 43.45 2.77
C ASP A 4 -8.40 42.80 3.80
N VAL A 5 -8.94 41.95 4.66
CA VAL A 5 -8.17 41.20 5.67
C VAL A 5 -7.52 39.97 5.05
N THR A 6 -6.26 39.71 5.36
CA THR A 6 -5.58 38.47 4.97
C THR A 6 -6.27 37.28 5.63
N ARG A 7 -6.68 36.30 4.83
CA ARG A 7 -7.40 35.11 5.30
C ARG A 7 -6.49 33.90 5.24
N HIS A 8 -6.48 33.13 6.32
CA HIS A 8 -5.83 31.83 6.37
C HIS A 8 -6.89 30.77 6.66
N LEU A 9 -6.84 29.66 5.91
CA LEU A 9 -7.67 28.51 6.21
C LEU A 9 -7.02 27.73 7.37
N VAL A 10 -7.78 27.52 8.45
CA VAL A 10 -7.32 26.71 9.59
C VAL A 10 -7.65 25.25 9.29
N ILE A 11 -6.61 24.44 9.05
CA ILE A 11 -6.75 23.01 8.75
C ILE A 11 -7.05 22.22 10.03
N ASP A 12 -6.33 22.52 11.12
CA ASP A 12 -6.52 21.93 12.45
C ASP A 12 -6.48 22.99 13.56
N GLY A 13 -7.12 22.69 14.70
CA GLY A 13 -7.18 23.58 15.86
C GLY A 13 -8.40 24.49 15.88
N GLN A 14 -9.35 24.32 14.96
CA GLN A 14 -10.58 25.14 14.86
C GLN A 14 -11.36 25.23 16.18
N GLN A 15 -11.52 24.11 16.89
CA GLN A 15 -12.22 24.10 18.19
C GLN A 15 -11.44 24.88 19.26
N ARG A 16 -10.10 24.74 19.29
CA ARG A 16 -9.23 25.43 20.26
C ARG A 16 -9.23 26.93 20.02
N THR A 17 -9.11 27.37 18.76
CA THR A 17 -9.15 28.80 18.42
C THR A 17 -10.52 29.41 18.64
N THR A 18 -11.60 28.67 18.36
CA THR A 18 -12.97 29.11 18.67
C THR A 18 -13.16 29.31 20.16
N THR A 19 -12.72 28.35 20.97
CA THR A 19 -12.79 28.44 22.44
C THR A 19 -11.99 29.64 22.96
N LEU A 20 -10.79 29.87 22.42
CA LEU A 20 -9.94 30.99 22.81
C LEU A 20 -10.59 32.34 22.51
N GLN A 21 -11.20 32.51 21.33
CA GLN A 21 -11.90 33.74 20.96
C GLN A 21 -13.09 34.03 21.87
N LEU A 22 -13.90 33.01 22.18
CA LEU A 22 -15.04 33.16 23.10
C LEU A 22 -14.60 33.53 24.52
N MET A 23 -13.49 32.94 25.00
CA MET A 23 -12.96 33.24 26.32
C MET A 23 -12.43 34.68 26.42
N ILE A 24 -11.70 35.15 25.41
CA ILE A 24 -11.16 36.53 25.39
C ILE A 24 -12.30 37.54 25.30
N ASP A 25 -13.30 37.30 24.45
CA ASP A 25 -14.47 38.16 24.30
C ASP A 25 -15.29 38.25 25.60
N ALA A 26 -15.57 37.10 26.23
CA ALA A 26 -16.29 37.07 27.49
C ALA A 26 -15.53 37.82 28.61
N ALA A 27 -14.21 37.66 28.71
CA ALA A 27 -13.39 38.39 29.67
C ALA A 27 -13.36 39.90 29.37
N GLN A 28 -13.23 40.28 28.10
CA GLN A 28 -13.27 41.67 27.63
C GLN A 28 -14.57 42.34 28.04
N ALA A 29 -15.72 41.69 27.81
CA ALA A 29 -17.03 42.22 28.16
C ALA A 29 -17.17 42.48 29.67
N VAL A 30 -16.71 41.54 30.52
CA VAL A 30 -16.76 41.72 31.99
C VAL A 30 -15.82 42.84 32.45
N ILE A 31 -14.61 42.92 31.89
CA ILE A 31 -13.64 43.98 32.23
C ILE A 31 -14.21 45.36 31.88
N ALA A 32 -14.86 45.49 30.72
CA ALA A 32 -15.54 46.72 30.31
C ALA A 32 -16.72 47.08 31.23
N GLU A 33 -17.60 46.12 31.54
CA GLU A 33 -18.74 46.33 32.46
C GLU A 33 -18.32 46.79 33.86
N ARG A 34 -17.09 46.45 34.27
CA ARG A 34 -16.50 46.81 35.56
C ARG A 34 -15.73 48.14 35.53
N GLY A 35 -15.70 48.84 34.40
CA GLY A 35 -15.12 50.17 34.23
C GLY A 35 -13.61 50.18 34.02
N HIS A 36 -13.02 49.06 33.59
CA HIS A 36 -11.59 48.96 33.26
C HIS A 36 -11.36 49.14 31.76
N ASP A 37 -11.78 50.29 31.22
CA ASP A 37 -11.96 50.52 29.78
C ASP A 37 -10.67 50.28 28.96
N LEU A 38 -9.52 50.78 29.44
CA LEU A 38 -8.24 50.61 28.73
C LEU A 38 -7.86 49.13 28.56
N LEU A 39 -8.08 48.31 29.60
CA LEU A 39 -7.78 46.88 29.54
C LEU A 39 -8.76 46.13 28.62
N ALA A 40 -10.00 46.62 28.53
CA ALA A 40 -11.00 46.05 27.62
C ALA A 40 -10.68 46.40 26.17
N GLU A 41 -10.19 47.62 25.88
CA GLU A 41 -9.75 48.02 24.54
C GLU A 41 -8.60 47.14 24.04
N ASP A 42 -7.62 46.85 24.90
CA ASP A 42 -6.48 45.97 24.56
C ASP A 42 -6.95 44.55 24.17
N LEU A 43 -7.90 43.98 24.92
CA LEU A 43 -8.45 42.65 24.62
C LEU A 43 -9.34 42.66 23.37
N GLU A 44 -10.08 43.74 23.12
CA GLU A 44 -10.91 43.88 21.92
C GLU A 44 -10.06 43.79 20.64
N GLU A 45 -8.82 44.30 20.67
CA GLU A 45 -7.90 44.19 19.54
C GLU A 45 -7.56 42.74 19.18
N LEU A 46 -7.71 41.79 20.10
CA LEU A 46 -7.39 40.37 19.88
C LEU A 46 -8.54 39.57 19.26
N ILE A 47 -9.75 40.13 19.25
CA ILE A 47 -10.97 39.42 18.81
C ILE A 47 -11.63 40.10 17.61
N LEU A 48 -11.49 41.42 17.46
CA LEU A 48 -12.13 42.19 16.39
C LEU A 48 -11.13 42.92 15.48
N ASN A 49 -11.50 43.09 14.22
CA ASN A 49 -10.82 43.95 13.25
C ASN A 49 -11.43 45.36 13.31
N LYS A 50 -10.63 46.38 13.66
CA LYS A 50 -11.08 47.76 13.95
C LYS A 50 -11.66 48.55 12.77
N SER A 51 -11.53 48.07 11.53
CA SER A 51 -12.01 48.81 10.36
C SER A 51 -13.53 48.92 10.36
N SER A 52 -14.05 50.15 10.29
CA SER A 52 -15.50 50.42 10.21
C SER A 52 -16.16 49.79 8.98
N ALA A 53 -15.38 49.50 7.93
CA ALA A 53 -15.84 48.81 6.72
C ALA A 53 -16.33 47.37 6.97
N PHE A 54 -15.91 46.75 8.09
CA PHE A 54 -16.27 45.38 8.43
C PHE A 54 -17.47 45.29 9.39
N LYS A 55 -18.03 46.41 9.83
CA LYS A 55 -19.19 46.40 10.75
C LYS A 55 -20.37 45.63 10.13
N GLY A 56 -20.90 44.65 10.87
CA GLY A 56 -21.98 43.77 10.41
C GLY A 56 -21.57 42.74 9.36
N ARG A 57 -20.26 42.55 9.12
CA ARG A 57 -19.73 41.54 8.21
C ARG A 57 -18.85 40.51 8.94
N PRO A 58 -18.71 39.28 8.41
CA PRO A 58 -17.84 38.26 8.98
C PRO A 58 -16.39 38.73 9.21
N GLU A 59 -15.89 39.60 8.33
CA GLU A 59 -14.55 40.18 8.40
C GLU A 59 -14.31 41.02 9.66
N ARG A 60 -15.36 41.35 10.42
CA ARG A 60 -15.21 42.00 11.74
C ARG A 60 -14.51 41.08 12.73
N PHE A 61 -14.75 39.78 12.65
CA PHE A 61 -14.21 38.81 13.59
C PHE A 61 -12.85 38.30 13.10
N LYS A 62 -11.90 38.11 14.01
CA LYS A 62 -10.59 37.52 13.67
C LYS A 62 -10.67 36.02 13.37
N LEU A 63 -11.75 35.38 13.79
CA LEU A 63 -12.06 33.98 13.51
C LEU A 63 -13.47 33.86 12.94
N TRP A 64 -13.64 32.97 11.97
CA TRP A 64 -14.95 32.62 11.43
C TRP A 64 -15.13 31.10 11.41
N PRO A 65 -15.99 30.51 12.26
CA PRO A 65 -16.03 29.07 12.48
C PRO A 65 -16.78 28.31 11.38
N SER A 66 -16.95 27.00 11.61
CA SER A 66 -17.70 26.06 10.77
C SER A 66 -19.12 26.55 10.48
N ARG A 67 -19.73 26.09 9.38
CA ARG A 67 -21.06 26.57 8.96
C ARG A 67 -22.13 26.39 10.04
N HIS A 68 -22.07 25.30 10.80
CA HIS A 68 -23.00 24.99 11.88
C HIS A 68 -22.93 26.01 13.04
N ASP A 69 -21.71 26.46 13.35
CA ASP A 69 -21.42 27.27 14.53
C ASP A 69 -21.53 28.79 14.30
N ARG A 70 -21.50 29.24 13.04
CA ARG A 70 -21.39 30.67 12.67
C ARG A 70 -22.42 31.58 13.31
N MET A 71 -23.69 31.18 13.33
CA MET A 71 -24.76 32.02 13.86
C MET A 71 -24.63 32.18 15.38
N ALA A 72 -24.39 31.08 16.08
CA ALA A 72 -24.19 31.10 17.53
C ALA A 72 -22.91 31.85 17.93
N PHE A 73 -21.83 31.71 17.15
CA PHE A 73 -20.58 32.45 17.36
C PHE A 73 -20.75 33.95 17.16
N ALA A 74 -21.36 34.37 16.04
CA ALA A 74 -21.63 35.78 15.79
C ALA A 74 -22.51 36.39 16.88
N GLN A 75 -23.50 35.63 17.37
CA GLN A 75 -24.35 36.06 18.47
C GLN A 75 -23.60 36.17 19.81
N ALA A 76 -22.64 35.27 20.09
CA ALA A 76 -21.83 35.35 21.30
C ALA A 76 -20.93 36.60 21.30
N MET A 77 -20.27 36.86 20.18
CA MET A 77 -19.25 37.92 20.03
C MET A 77 -19.84 39.31 19.74
N ASP A 78 -21.05 39.40 19.18
CA ASP A 78 -21.75 40.67 18.89
C ASP A 78 -23.26 40.49 19.12
N PRO A 79 -23.71 40.49 20.39
CA PRO A 79 -25.09 40.14 20.73
C PRO A 79 -26.10 41.10 20.09
N GLN A 80 -26.94 40.58 19.20
CA GLN A 80 -28.08 41.31 18.63
C GLN A 80 -29.38 40.86 19.31
N ALA A 81 -30.41 41.71 19.32
CA ALA A 81 -31.73 41.35 19.84
C ALA A 81 -32.42 40.32 18.91
N GLY A 82 -32.87 39.18 19.47
CA GLY A 82 -33.77 38.25 18.76
C GLY A 82 -33.32 36.79 18.60
N TRP A 83 -32.21 36.35 19.22
CA TRP A 83 -31.85 34.93 19.21
C TRP A 83 -32.76 34.09 20.13
N VAL A 84 -33.26 32.96 19.64
CA VAL A 84 -34.07 31.99 20.38
C VAL A 84 -33.50 30.60 20.14
N GLY A 85 -32.84 30.02 21.15
CA GLY A 85 -32.32 28.66 21.11
C GLY A 85 -31.11 28.43 22.01
N GLU A 86 -30.91 27.18 22.45
CA GLU A 86 -29.73 26.75 23.19
C GLU A 86 -28.62 26.33 22.21
N HIS A 87 -27.37 26.70 22.49
CA HIS A 87 -26.21 26.27 21.71
C HIS A 87 -24.96 26.20 22.57
N ARG A 88 -24.09 25.21 22.33
CA ARG A 88 -22.86 25.00 23.13
C ARG A 88 -21.91 26.19 23.11
N ILE A 89 -21.80 26.90 21.99
CA ILE A 89 -20.99 28.12 21.88
C ILE A 89 -21.49 29.22 22.83
N LEU A 90 -22.81 29.44 22.89
CA LEU A 90 -23.39 30.43 23.78
C LEU A 90 -23.22 30.02 25.25
N ALA A 91 -23.41 28.74 25.56
CA ALA A 91 -23.17 28.21 26.90
C ALA A 91 -21.70 28.34 27.32
N ALA A 92 -20.75 28.09 26.41
CA ALA A 92 -19.32 28.25 26.67
C ALA A 92 -18.94 29.72 26.92
N HIS A 93 -19.47 30.64 26.12
CA HIS A 93 -19.25 32.08 26.32
C HIS A 93 -19.80 32.55 27.67
N GLU A 94 -21.03 32.20 28.02
CA GLU A 94 -21.63 32.56 29.30
C GLU A 94 -20.86 31.94 30.48
N PHE A 95 -20.36 30.71 30.33
CA PHE A 95 -19.48 30.08 31.33
C PHE A 95 -18.20 30.92 31.54
N PHE A 96 -17.48 31.29 30.48
CA PHE A 96 -16.27 32.12 30.61
C PHE A 96 -16.58 33.50 31.20
N ARG A 97 -17.74 34.07 30.86
CA ARG A 97 -18.21 35.35 31.42
C ARG A 97 -18.46 35.25 32.92
N ALA A 98 -19.07 34.15 33.37
CA ALA A 98 -19.28 33.88 34.79
C ALA A 98 -17.94 33.73 35.53
N GLU A 99 -17.02 32.92 35.00
CA GLU A 99 -15.69 32.72 35.60
C GLU A 99 -14.87 34.01 35.68
N ALA A 100 -14.86 34.81 34.61
CA ALA A 100 -14.20 36.12 34.61
C ALA A 100 -14.79 37.06 35.67
N ARG A 101 -16.11 37.04 35.87
CA ARG A 101 -16.78 37.85 36.90
C ARG A 101 -16.43 37.37 38.31
N THR A 102 -16.45 36.06 38.54
CA THR A 102 -16.04 35.44 39.82
C THR A 102 -14.61 35.87 40.18
N TRP A 103 -13.68 35.77 39.22
CA TRP A 103 -12.30 36.22 39.39
C TRP A 103 -12.18 37.71 39.73
N LEU A 104 -12.79 38.59 38.93
CA LEU A 104 -12.70 40.04 39.14
C LEU A 104 -13.30 40.47 40.48
N THR A 105 -14.43 39.89 40.88
CA THR A 105 -15.09 40.21 42.16
C THR A 105 -14.34 39.68 43.38
N GLY A 106 -13.36 38.79 43.19
CA GLY A 106 -12.64 38.15 44.29
C GLY A 106 -13.48 37.11 45.02
N THR A 107 -14.48 36.54 44.35
CA THR A 107 -15.29 35.46 44.93
C THR A 107 -14.38 34.23 45.13
N PRO A 108 -14.42 33.57 46.31
CA PRO A 108 -13.65 32.36 46.54
C PRO A 108 -13.98 31.26 45.52
N ASP A 109 -12.97 30.52 45.07
CA ASP A 109 -13.18 29.35 44.21
C ASP A 109 -13.84 28.18 44.99
N ALA A 110 -14.10 27.06 44.30
CA ALA A 110 -14.74 25.88 44.91
C ALA A 110 -13.95 25.28 46.09
N ASP A 111 -12.65 25.58 46.19
CA ASP A 111 -11.78 25.16 47.28
C ASP A 111 -11.68 26.22 48.40
N GLY A 112 -12.46 27.30 48.29
CA GLY A 112 -12.54 28.40 49.26
C GLY A 112 -11.36 29.36 49.20
N LYS A 113 -10.58 29.37 48.12
CA LYS A 113 -9.41 30.23 47.98
C LYS A 113 -9.79 31.58 47.37
N GLU A 114 -9.49 32.65 48.09
CA GLU A 114 -9.71 34.02 47.62
C GLU A 114 -8.62 34.47 46.63
N PRO A 115 -9.01 35.05 45.47
CA PRO A 115 -8.09 35.71 44.56
C PRO A 115 -7.36 36.88 45.22
N PRO A 116 -6.01 36.92 45.19
CA PRO A 116 -5.25 38.00 45.83
C PRO A 116 -5.41 39.34 45.08
N GLY A 117 -5.16 40.44 45.79
CA GLY A 117 -5.09 41.80 45.22
C GLY A 117 -6.43 42.55 45.20
N THR A 118 -6.40 43.76 44.65
CA THR A 118 -7.62 44.53 44.38
C THR A 118 -8.27 44.06 43.08
N GLU A 119 -9.51 44.48 42.82
CA GLU A 119 -10.15 44.18 41.53
C GLU A 119 -9.35 44.70 40.33
N ALA A 120 -8.74 45.89 40.45
CA ALA A 120 -7.90 46.45 39.41
C ALA A 120 -6.66 45.56 39.15
N ASP A 121 -6.03 45.04 40.22
CA ASP A 121 -4.91 44.12 40.08
C ASP A 121 -5.35 42.81 39.40
N ARG A 122 -6.54 42.29 39.73
CA ARG A 122 -7.09 41.06 39.13
C ARG A 122 -7.49 41.24 37.68
N ALA A 123 -8.08 42.37 37.32
CA ALA A 123 -8.40 42.72 35.94
C ALA A 123 -7.11 42.86 35.11
N GLY A 124 -6.09 43.53 35.66
CA GLY A 124 -4.76 43.65 35.06
C GLY A 124 -4.09 42.28 34.86
N ALA A 125 -4.14 41.41 35.87
CA ALA A 125 -3.59 40.07 35.79
C ALA A 125 -4.30 39.19 34.76
N LEU A 126 -5.64 39.24 34.69
CA LEU A 126 -6.41 38.48 33.70
C LEU A 126 -6.10 38.98 32.28
N SER A 127 -6.14 40.30 32.05
CA SER A 127 -5.83 40.88 30.75
C SER A 127 -4.40 40.56 30.31
N ALA A 128 -3.41 40.73 31.20
CA ALA A 128 -2.02 40.37 30.92
C ALA A 128 -1.83 38.87 30.62
N THR A 129 -2.56 37.99 31.31
CA THR A 129 -2.52 36.54 31.08
C THR A 129 -3.09 36.18 29.71
N LEU A 130 -4.23 36.76 29.33
CA LEU A 130 -4.86 36.50 28.04
C LEU A 130 -4.02 37.04 26.87
N GLN A 131 -3.35 38.18 27.05
CA GLN A 131 -2.50 38.78 26.03
C GLN A 131 -1.13 38.10 25.91
N ASN A 132 -0.48 37.78 27.04
CA ASN A 132 0.94 37.44 27.08
C ASN A 132 1.25 36.08 27.73
N GLY A 133 0.29 35.49 28.45
CA GLY A 133 0.46 34.20 29.14
C GLY A 133 0.07 32.99 28.30
N LEU A 134 -0.68 33.19 27.21
CA LEU A 134 -1.12 32.14 26.31
C LEU A 134 -0.26 32.11 25.05
N PHE A 135 0.36 30.95 24.78
CA PHE A 135 1.22 30.77 23.62
C PHE A 135 0.49 30.00 22.52
N LEU A 136 0.34 30.63 21.35
CA LEU A 136 -0.14 29.98 20.13
C LEU A 136 1.06 29.57 19.27
N VAL A 137 1.20 28.27 19.00
CA VAL A 137 2.17 27.76 18.03
C VAL A 137 1.46 27.61 16.69
N ALA A 138 1.81 28.45 15.73
CA ALA A 138 1.27 28.39 14.37
C ALA A 138 2.29 27.76 13.42
N ILE A 139 1.85 26.75 12.66
CA ILE A 139 2.63 26.14 11.58
C ILE A 139 1.96 26.56 10.27
N ASN A 140 2.66 27.39 9.50
CA ASN A 140 2.18 27.86 8.20
C ASN A 140 2.73 26.95 7.11
N LEU A 141 1.83 26.46 6.25
CA LEU A 141 2.18 25.54 5.17
C LEU A 141 2.40 26.30 3.85
N ALA A 142 3.42 25.91 3.09
CA ALA A 142 3.65 26.33 1.72
C ALA A 142 2.77 25.51 0.75
N GLY A 143 2.59 26.00 -0.48
CA GLY A 143 1.70 25.36 -1.47
C GLY A 143 2.11 23.95 -1.94
N HIS A 144 3.30 23.48 -1.57
CA HIS A 144 3.80 22.14 -1.86
C HIS A 144 3.91 21.25 -0.61
N ASP A 145 3.55 21.78 0.56
CA ASP A 145 3.58 21.02 1.80
C ASP A 145 2.35 20.11 1.88
N ASP A 146 2.57 18.85 2.23
CA ASP A 146 1.50 17.93 2.55
C ASP A 146 1.03 18.19 3.99
N ALA A 147 -0.02 19.01 4.11
CA ALA A 147 -0.67 19.33 5.37
C ALA A 147 -0.98 18.10 6.22
N GLN A 148 -1.34 16.99 5.55
CA GLN A 148 -1.73 15.75 6.18
C GLN A 148 -0.53 14.98 6.71
N LEU A 149 0.57 14.87 5.95
CA LEU A 149 1.79 14.21 6.44
C LEU A 149 2.36 14.94 7.66
N ILE A 150 2.33 16.27 7.65
CA ILE A 150 2.79 17.09 8.78
C ILE A 150 1.87 16.88 9.99
N PHE A 151 0.55 16.80 9.77
CA PHE A 151 -0.43 16.52 10.82
C PHE A 151 -0.27 15.11 11.42
N GLU A 152 -0.10 14.08 10.57
CA GLU A 152 0.17 12.71 11.01
C GLU A 152 1.46 12.64 11.84
N THR A 153 2.51 13.34 11.40
CA THR A 153 3.80 13.38 12.12
C THR A 153 3.70 14.13 13.47
N LEU A 154 2.87 15.17 13.56
CA LEU A 154 2.64 15.92 14.80
C LEU A 154 1.76 15.13 15.79
N ASN A 155 0.74 14.44 15.30
CA ASN A 155 -0.16 13.62 16.11
C ASN A 155 0.44 12.27 16.52
N ASP A 156 1.50 11.80 15.87
CA ASP A 156 2.25 10.61 16.28
C ASP A 156 2.87 10.76 17.69
N ARG A 157 2.94 12.00 18.21
CA ARG A 157 3.35 12.30 19.60
C ARG A 157 2.17 12.42 20.59
N GLY A 158 0.92 12.29 20.14
CA GLY A 158 -0.33 12.35 20.93
C GLY A 158 -1.21 11.10 20.75
N THR A 159 -2.51 11.16 21.07
CA THR A 159 -3.45 10.06 20.76
C THR A 159 -3.78 10.11 19.25
N PRO A 160 -3.39 9.10 18.45
CA PRO A 160 -3.58 9.14 17.00
C PRO A 160 -5.07 9.13 16.62
N LEU A 161 -5.48 9.99 15.68
CA LEU A 161 -6.74 9.78 14.96
C LEU A 161 -6.60 8.56 14.06
N LEU A 162 -7.61 7.69 14.03
CA LEU A 162 -7.57 6.51 13.16
C LEU A 162 -7.71 6.95 11.70
N LYS A 163 -7.08 6.23 10.76
CA LYS A 163 -7.19 6.55 9.32
C LYS A 163 -8.64 6.43 8.86
N ALA A 164 -9.38 5.49 9.44
CA ALA A 164 -10.82 5.40 9.36
C ALA A 164 -11.58 6.71 9.66
N ASP A 165 -11.18 7.47 10.69
CA ASP A 165 -11.87 8.71 11.07
C ASP A 165 -11.61 9.82 10.05
N LEU A 166 -10.40 9.88 9.50
CA LEU A 166 -10.06 10.79 8.41
C LEU A 166 -10.87 10.46 7.16
N ILE A 167 -10.97 9.16 6.81
CA ILE A 167 -11.78 8.68 5.69
C ILE A 167 -13.25 9.05 5.90
N LYS A 168 -13.82 8.78 7.08
CA LYS A 168 -15.19 9.14 7.43
C LYS A 168 -15.45 10.63 7.21
N ASN A 169 -14.61 11.49 7.78
CA ASN A 169 -14.75 12.94 7.65
C ASN A 169 -14.69 13.39 6.18
N TRP A 170 -13.76 12.84 5.40
CA TRP A 170 -13.64 13.16 3.98
C TRP A 170 -14.87 12.70 3.18
N VAL A 171 -15.33 11.46 3.38
CA VAL A 171 -16.51 10.88 2.72
C VAL A 171 -17.72 11.77 2.94
N PHE A 172 -18.00 12.14 4.19
CA PHE A 172 -19.18 12.93 4.56
C PHE A 172 -19.11 14.34 3.96
N GLN A 173 -17.96 15.00 4.05
CA GLN A 173 -17.76 16.32 3.44
C GLN A 173 -17.90 16.28 1.91
N HIS A 174 -17.45 15.21 1.26
CA HIS A 174 -17.59 15.07 -0.18
C HIS A 174 -19.04 14.80 -0.57
N GLY A 175 -19.73 13.93 0.18
CA GLY A 175 -21.16 13.66 0.04
C GLY A 175 -22.02 14.91 0.09
N GLU A 176 -21.79 15.79 1.07
CA GLU A 176 -22.50 17.07 1.20
C GLU A 176 -22.31 17.94 -0.05
N LYS A 177 -21.09 18.01 -0.59
CA LYS A 177 -20.77 18.83 -1.77
C LYS A 177 -21.52 18.38 -3.02
N VAL A 178 -21.76 17.08 -3.14
CA VAL A 178 -22.46 16.49 -4.29
C VAL A 178 -23.96 16.29 -4.05
N GLY A 179 -24.47 16.80 -2.93
CA GLY A 179 -25.90 16.78 -2.59
C GLY A 179 -26.44 15.41 -2.18
N ALA A 180 -25.60 14.54 -1.61
CA ALA A 180 -26.02 13.27 -1.04
C ALA A 180 -26.72 13.46 0.33
N ASP A 181 -27.54 12.48 0.73
CA ASP A 181 -28.26 12.47 2.01
C ASP A 181 -27.35 11.95 3.14
N VAL A 182 -26.33 12.75 3.47
CA VAL A 182 -25.28 12.38 4.44
C VAL A 182 -25.79 12.16 5.86
N GLU A 183 -26.99 12.66 6.18
CA GLU A 183 -27.63 12.47 7.50
C GLU A 183 -28.01 11.00 7.73
N ARG A 184 -28.24 10.24 6.66
CA ARG A 184 -28.56 8.80 6.75
C ARG A 184 -27.34 7.90 6.84
N TRP A 185 -26.20 8.33 6.29
CA TRP A 185 -24.99 7.51 6.21
C TRP A 185 -24.46 6.96 7.53
N PRO A 186 -24.55 7.67 8.68
CA PRO A 186 -24.21 7.11 9.97
C PRO A 186 -25.01 5.87 10.34
N GLU A 187 -26.29 5.81 9.94
CA GLU A 187 -27.21 4.72 10.30
C GLU A 187 -27.26 3.61 9.23
N THR A 188 -26.93 3.94 7.97
CA THR A 188 -26.99 2.98 6.86
C THR A 188 -25.65 2.33 6.56
N HIS A 189 -24.61 3.14 6.30
CA HIS A 189 -23.35 2.66 5.75
C HIS A 189 -22.24 2.58 6.80
N TRP A 190 -22.28 3.49 7.79
CA TRP A 190 -21.19 3.68 8.75
C TRP A 190 -21.44 3.15 10.16
N VAL A 191 -22.66 2.71 10.47
CA VAL A 191 -23.11 2.38 11.83
C VAL A 191 -22.19 1.41 12.56
N ASP A 192 -21.75 0.34 11.89
CA ASP A 192 -20.93 -0.67 12.55
C ASP A 192 -19.46 -0.26 12.68
N PHE A 193 -18.94 0.62 11.82
CA PHE A 193 -17.51 0.96 11.84
C PHE A 193 -17.08 1.67 13.13
N ASP A 194 -18.03 2.20 13.89
CA ASP A 194 -17.83 2.81 15.20
C ASP A 194 -17.94 1.80 16.37
N ASP A 195 -18.22 0.52 16.11
CA ASP A 195 -18.33 -0.51 17.14
C ASP A 195 -16.96 -0.99 17.69
N ASP A 196 -17.00 -1.59 18.90
CA ASP A 196 -15.81 -2.08 19.59
C ASP A 196 -15.03 -3.12 18.78
N TRP A 197 -15.70 -3.89 17.92
CA TRP A 197 -15.05 -4.92 17.11
C TRP A 197 -14.17 -4.28 16.05
N TRP A 198 -14.68 -3.29 15.31
CA TRP A 198 -13.95 -2.56 14.28
C TRP A 198 -12.80 -1.72 14.86
N ARG A 199 -13.01 -1.16 16.05
CA ARG A 199 -12.02 -0.32 16.73
C ARG A 199 -10.95 -1.11 17.49
N ALA A 200 -11.17 -2.40 17.78
CA ALA A 200 -10.17 -3.18 18.50
C ALA A 200 -8.86 -3.32 17.70
N GLU A 201 -7.75 -3.27 18.42
CA GLU A 201 -6.44 -3.49 17.84
C GLU A 201 -6.17 -4.97 17.58
N ILE A 202 -5.75 -5.30 16.36
CA ILE A 202 -5.17 -6.59 15.99
C ILE A 202 -3.67 -6.41 15.80
N SER A 203 -2.90 -7.32 16.40
CA SER A 203 -1.47 -7.44 16.12
C SER A 203 -1.22 -8.18 14.81
N GLN A 204 -0.56 -7.52 13.86
CA GLN A 204 -0.02 -8.14 12.64
C GLN A 204 1.51 -7.99 12.63
N GLY A 205 2.20 -9.08 13.00
CA GLY A 205 3.66 -9.07 13.11
C GLY A 205 4.14 -8.18 14.26
N ARG A 206 4.82 -7.08 13.95
CA ARG A 206 5.37 -6.14 14.95
C ARG A 206 4.50 -4.91 15.21
N HIS A 207 3.41 -4.75 14.47
CA HIS A 207 2.55 -3.58 14.54
C HIS A 207 1.16 -3.96 15.04
N SER A 208 0.58 -3.11 15.87
CA SER A 208 -0.80 -3.20 16.35
C SER A 208 -1.61 -2.12 15.63
N ARG A 209 -2.80 -2.47 15.11
CA ARG A 209 -3.65 -1.51 14.39
C ARG A 209 -5.12 -1.91 14.47
N SER A 210 -6.01 -0.94 14.34
CA SER A 210 -7.46 -1.16 14.39
C SER A 210 -7.93 -2.08 13.25
N ARG A 211 -8.96 -2.91 13.47
CA ARG A 211 -9.51 -3.79 12.41
C ARG A 211 -9.96 -3.01 11.19
N ILE A 212 -10.56 -1.84 11.41
CA ILE A 212 -11.03 -0.98 10.32
C ILE A 212 -9.90 -0.51 9.41
N ASP A 213 -8.74 -0.14 9.95
CA ASP A 213 -7.60 0.26 9.12
C ASP A 213 -7.03 -0.93 8.32
N ILE A 214 -7.06 -2.14 8.90
CA ILE A 214 -6.67 -3.38 8.20
C ILE A 214 -7.61 -3.63 7.02
N PHE A 215 -8.91 -3.59 7.29
CA PHE A 215 -9.94 -3.79 6.28
C PHE A 215 -9.82 -2.78 5.14
N LEU A 216 -9.70 -1.48 5.44
CA LEU A 216 -9.58 -0.45 4.42
C LEU A 216 -8.34 -0.65 3.54
N GLN A 217 -7.22 -1.08 4.12
CA GLN A 217 -6.03 -1.45 3.34
C GLN A 217 -6.31 -2.65 2.42
N TYR A 218 -6.94 -3.71 2.92
CA TYR A 218 -7.25 -4.90 2.14
C TYR A 218 -8.28 -4.62 1.05
N TRP A 219 -9.29 -3.82 1.37
CA TRP A 219 -10.30 -3.37 0.43
C TRP A 219 -9.68 -2.56 -0.70
N LEU A 220 -8.81 -1.59 -0.42
CA LEU A 220 -8.10 -0.85 -1.47
C LEU A 220 -7.17 -1.75 -2.30
N THR A 221 -6.47 -2.68 -1.65
CA THR A 221 -5.60 -3.66 -2.34
C THR A 221 -6.41 -4.52 -3.31
N MET A 222 -7.59 -4.97 -2.87
CA MET A 222 -8.54 -5.71 -3.69
C MET A 222 -9.07 -4.86 -4.85
N ARG A 223 -9.55 -3.65 -4.57
CA ARG A 223 -10.19 -2.75 -5.57
C ARG A 223 -9.21 -2.24 -6.64
N LEU A 224 -7.98 -1.95 -6.24
CA LEU A 224 -6.94 -1.45 -7.16
C LEU A 224 -6.15 -2.60 -7.80
N SER A 225 -6.27 -3.81 -7.26
CA SER A 225 -5.37 -4.92 -7.56
C SER A 225 -3.90 -4.46 -7.50
N ASP A 226 -3.53 -3.70 -6.47
CA ASP A 226 -2.18 -3.17 -6.27
C ASP A 226 -1.83 -3.07 -4.78
N GLU A 227 -0.54 -3.11 -4.46
CA GLU A 227 -0.10 -3.12 -3.06
C GLU A 227 -0.29 -1.74 -2.42
N VAL A 228 -1.20 -1.65 -1.45
CA VAL A 228 -1.45 -0.43 -0.69
C VAL A 228 -0.72 -0.49 0.64
N LYS A 229 0.22 0.43 0.85
CA LYS A 229 0.91 0.56 2.13
C LYS A 229 0.02 1.22 3.18
N THR A 230 0.20 0.83 4.44
CA THR A 230 -0.65 1.27 5.56
C THR A 230 -0.62 2.80 5.73
N GLU A 231 0.54 3.42 5.56
CA GLU A 231 0.74 4.86 5.63
C GLU A 231 -0.10 5.61 4.58
N HIS A 232 -0.31 5.03 3.40
CA HIS A 232 -0.95 5.70 2.27
C HIS A 232 -2.46 5.45 2.16
N VAL A 233 -3.07 4.68 3.07
CA VAL A 233 -4.48 4.26 2.97
C VAL A 233 -5.44 5.44 2.73
N PHE A 234 -5.34 6.52 3.51
CA PHE A 234 -6.20 7.69 3.32
C PHE A 234 -6.01 8.35 1.94
N ARG A 235 -4.76 8.66 1.55
CA ARG A 235 -4.46 9.27 0.25
C ARG A 235 -5.01 8.42 -0.90
N VAL A 236 -4.65 7.13 -0.92
CA VAL A 236 -5.08 6.18 -1.96
C VAL A 236 -6.60 6.02 -1.97
N PHE A 237 -7.25 6.01 -0.79
CA PHE A 237 -8.71 6.01 -0.70
C PHE A 237 -9.30 7.23 -1.40
N THR A 238 -8.83 8.44 -1.09
CA THR A 238 -9.37 9.67 -1.69
C THR A 238 -9.11 9.76 -3.19
N GLU A 239 -7.94 9.31 -3.66
CA GLU A 239 -7.58 9.26 -5.08
C GLU A 239 -8.47 8.28 -5.86
N TYR A 240 -8.76 7.11 -5.28
CA TYR A 240 -9.61 6.09 -5.89
C TYR A 240 -11.09 6.49 -5.88
N THR A 241 -11.58 7.01 -4.76
CA THR A 241 -13.02 7.25 -4.53
C THR A 241 -13.48 8.61 -5.03
N GLY A 242 -12.61 9.63 -5.09
CA GLY A 242 -12.97 10.97 -5.57
C GLY A 242 -13.69 10.98 -6.93
N PRO A 243 -13.13 10.32 -7.96
CA PRO A 243 -13.80 10.21 -9.27
C PRO A 243 -15.12 9.43 -9.24
N LEU A 244 -15.36 8.59 -8.24
CA LEU A 244 -16.59 7.80 -8.09
C LEU A 244 -17.68 8.56 -7.31
N MET A 245 -17.30 9.60 -6.56
CA MET A 245 -18.20 10.44 -5.76
C MET A 245 -18.48 11.79 -6.45
N MET A 246 -18.59 11.82 -7.78
CA MET A 246 -18.88 13.06 -8.52
C MET A 246 -20.34 13.54 -8.39
N ASP A 247 -21.24 12.62 -8.06
CA ASP A 247 -22.64 12.90 -7.78
C ASP A 247 -23.15 12.06 -6.59
N SER A 248 -24.36 12.38 -6.12
CA SER A 248 -24.99 11.67 -5.00
C SER A 248 -25.24 10.19 -5.24
N VAL A 249 -25.47 9.77 -6.50
CA VAL A 249 -25.76 8.38 -6.84
C VAL A 249 -24.49 7.54 -6.80
N GLY A 250 -23.40 8.03 -7.38
CA GLY A 250 -22.09 7.39 -7.31
C GLY A 250 -21.56 7.29 -5.89
N ALA A 251 -21.76 8.34 -5.08
CA ALA A 251 -21.42 8.32 -3.66
C ALA A 251 -22.19 7.23 -2.88
N GLU A 252 -23.51 7.13 -3.09
CA GLU A 252 -24.33 6.08 -2.47
C GLU A 252 -23.94 4.67 -2.92
N GLN A 253 -23.69 4.47 -4.22
CA GLN A 253 -23.27 3.18 -4.76
C GLN A 253 -21.93 2.75 -4.15
N LEU A 254 -20.94 3.64 -4.12
CA LEU A 254 -19.62 3.36 -3.57
C LEU A 254 -19.71 2.95 -2.09
N LEU A 255 -20.49 3.67 -1.29
CA LEU A 255 -20.64 3.36 0.13
C LEU A 255 -21.39 2.04 0.36
N GLY A 256 -22.43 1.76 -0.44
CA GLY A 256 -23.12 0.47 -0.42
C GLY A 256 -22.20 -0.70 -0.79
N GLU A 257 -21.31 -0.51 -1.77
CA GLU A 257 -20.32 -1.51 -2.16
C GLU A 257 -19.25 -1.72 -1.07
N LEU A 258 -18.71 -0.63 -0.51
CA LEU A 258 -17.76 -0.67 0.62
C LEU A 258 -18.38 -1.40 1.83
N ARG A 259 -19.66 -1.13 2.12
CA ARG A 259 -20.41 -1.76 3.20
C ARG A 259 -20.50 -3.27 3.03
N LYS A 260 -20.90 -3.76 1.85
CA LYS A 260 -20.97 -5.20 1.56
C LYS A 260 -19.63 -5.90 1.70
N ASP A 261 -18.54 -5.25 1.27
CA ASP A 261 -17.19 -5.80 1.43
C ASP A 261 -16.76 -5.81 2.91
N ALA A 262 -17.18 -4.83 3.70
CA ALA A 262 -16.95 -4.78 5.14
C ALA A 262 -17.70 -5.90 5.88
N ASP A 263 -18.96 -6.15 5.49
CA ASP A 263 -19.76 -7.27 5.99
C ASP A 263 -19.09 -8.61 5.67
N THR A 264 -18.60 -8.76 4.44
CA THR A 264 -17.84 -9.94 4.01
C THR A 264 -16.60 -10.15 4.89
N TYR A 265 -15.82 -9.09 5.14
CA TYR A 265 -14.63 -9.17 6.00
C TYR A 265 -14.99 -9.53 7.46
N ARG A 266 -16.05 -8.94 8.01
CA ARG A 266 -16.53 -9.23 9.36
C ARG A 266 -16.99 -10.68 9.49
N ALA A 267 -17.59 -11.25 8.45
CA ALA A 267 -18.07 -12.62 8.43
C ALA A 267 -16.94 -13.68 8.44
N PHE A 268 -15.68 -13.31 8.17
CA PHE A 268 -14.57 -14.27 8.14
C PHE A 268 -14.42 -15.08 9.41
N VAL A 269 -14.59 -14.45 10.58
CA VAL A 269 -14.48 -15.13 11.89
C VAL A 269 -15.63 -16.10 12.18
N GLN A 270 -16.69 -16.08 11.35
CA GLN A 270 -17.87 -16.93 11.47
C GLN A 270 -17.94 -17.99 10.37
N LEU A 271 -16.94 -18.06 9.49
CA LEU A 271 -16.88 -19.08 8.44
C LEU A 271 -16.76 -20.46 9.08
N ASP A 272 -17.59 -21.39 8.60
CA ASP A 272 -17.59 -22.78 9.04
C ASP A 272 -16.29 -23.47 8.59
N GLU A 273 -15.56 -24.04 9.55
CA GLU A 273 -14.27 -24.71 9.35
C GLU A 273 -14.35 -25.89 8.37
N ASP A 274 -15.54 -26.46 8.16
CA ASP A 274 -15.78 -27.57 7.25
C ASP A 274 -15.97 -27.11 5.78
N THR A 275 -16.11 -25.80 5.51
CA THR A 275 -16.09 -25.28 4.12
C THR A 275 -14.69 -24.92 3.66
N ALA A 276 -14.49 -24.84 2.34
CA ALA A 276 -13.22 -24.41 1.75
C ALA A 276 -12.84 -22.99 2.20
N GLU A 277 -13.81 -22.10 2.33
CA GLU A 277 -13.60 -20.72 2.79
C GLU A 277 -13.15 -20.67 4.26
N GLY A 278 -13.83 -21.38 5.16
CA GLY A 278 -13.47 -21.40 6.58
C GLY A 278 -12.18 -22.16 6.86
N ALA A 279 -11.95 -23.28 6.18
CA ALA A 279 -10.67 -24.00 6.22
C ALA A 279 -9.51 -23.09 5.78
N PHE A 280 -9.67 -22.37 4.66
CA PHE A 280 -8.66 -21.44 4.17
C PHE A 280 -8.39 -20.31 5.18
N TYR A 281 -9.44 -19.66 5.70
CA TYR A 281 -9.29 -18.59 6.69
C TYR A 281 -8.52 -19.07 7.94
N ASN A 282 -8.95 -20.19 8.55
CA ASN A 282 -8.36 -20.69 9.78
C ASN A 282 -6.95 -21.26 9.58
N ARG A 283 -6.71 -22.00 8.49
CA ARG A 283 -5.43 -22.67 8.24
C ARG A 283 -4.42 -21.69 7.65
N VAL A 284 -4.76 -20.95 6.61
CA VAL A 284 -3.83 -20.09 5.85
C VAL A 284 -3.67 -18.71 6.48
N ILE A 285 -4.77 -18.02 6.78
CA ILE A 285 -4.70 -16.64 7.29
C ILE A 285 -4.28 -16.65 8.76
N GLU A 286 -5.03 -17.34 9.62
CA GLU A 286 -4.79 -17.33 11.07
C GLU A 286 -3.55 -18.14 11.45
N THR A 287 -3.49 -19.43 11.10
CA THR A 287 -2.43 -20.32 11.64
C THR A 287 -1.11 -20.27 10.88
N MET A 288 -1.15 -20.14 9.54
CA MET A 288 0.07 -19.90 8.76
C MET A 288 0.50 -18.42 8.81
N GLU A 289 -0.34 -17.53 9.35
CA GLU A 289 -0.10 -16.09 9.52
C GLU A 289 0.14 -15.38 8.18
N LEU A 290 -0.60 -15.77 7.13
CA LEU A 290 -0.46 -15.23 5.77
C LEU A 290 -1.58 -14.22 5.45
N ALA A 291 -1.69 -13.18 6.28
CA ALA A 291 -2.70 -12.15 6.15
C ALA A 291 -2.65 -11.39 4.81
N ALA A 292 -1.54 -11.45 4.08
CA ALA A 292 -1.41 -10.96 2.70
C ALA A 292 -2.38 -11.61 1.71
N THR A 293 -2.92 -12.80 2.03
CA THR A 293 -3.92 -13.50 1.21
C THR A 293 -5.35 -13.02 1.47
N SER A 294 -5.58 -12.20 2.49
CA SER A 294 -6.92 -11.71 2.86
C SER A 294 -7.62 -10.92 1.76
N PRO A 295 -6.96 -10.01 1.00
CA PRO A 295 -7.61 -9.33 -0.12
C PRO A 295 -8.14 -10.28 -1.20
N LEU A 296 -7.45 -11.39 -1.44
CA LEU A 296 -7.91 -12.42 -2.38
C LEU A 296 -9.11 -13.19 -1.83
N LEU A 297 -9.11 -13.54 -0.54
CA LEU A 297 -10.28 -14.14 0.10
C LEU A 297 -11.47 -13.19 0.06
N MET A 298 -11.27 -11.90 0.34
CA MET A 298 -12.31 -10.88 0.24
C MET A 298 -12.85 -10.80 -1.19
N TRP A 299 -11.99 -10.77 -2.20
CA TRP A 299 -12.42 -10.76 -3.60
C TRP A 299 -13.28 -11.98 -3.95
N MET A 300 -12.86 -13.17 -3.50
CA MET A 300 -13.58 -14.42 -3.75
C MET A 300 -14.95 -14.48 -3.08
N LEU A 301 -15.09 -13.94 -1.86
CA LEU A 301 -16.33 -14.03 -1.08
C LEU A 301 -17.25 -12.81 -1.27
N SER A 302 -16.73 -11.70 -1.79
CA SER A 302 -17.46 -10.44 -1.91
C SER A 302 -18.72 -10.60 -2.76
N GLU A 303 -19.85 -10.14 -2.21
CA GLU A 303 -21.13 -10.08 -2.92
C GLU A 303 -21.08 -9.17 -4.17
N ASN A 304 -20.11 -8.25 -4.24
CA ASN A 304 -19.91 -7.39 -5.40
C ASN A 304 -19.31 -8.17 -6.59
N HIS A 305 -18.57 -9.26 -6.34
CA HIS A 305 -17.95 -10.08 -7.39
C HIS A 305 -18.75 -11.35 -7.72
N GLN A 306 -19.54 -11.88 -6.78
CA GLN A 306 -20.45 -13.02 -7.00
C GLN A 306 -19.77 -14.29 -7.54
N VAL A 307 -18.58 -14.61 -7.04
CA VAL A 307 -17.84 -15.81 -7.48
C VAL A 307 -18.61 -17.09 -7.08
N PRO A 308 -18.87 -18.02 -8.02
CA PRO A 308 -19.57 -19.26 -7.71
C PRO A 308 -18.84 -20.12 -6.68
N ALA A 309 -19.58 -20.76 -5.76
CA ALA A 309 -19.02 -21.56 -4.67
C ALA A 309 -18.04 -22.66 -5.13
N GLY A 310 -18.32 -23.32 -6.27
CA GLY A 310 -17.41 -24.30 -6.85
C GLY A 310 -16.06 -23.70 -7.27
N GLN A 311 -16.06 -22.48 -7.81
CA GLN A 311 -14.85 -21.78 -8.19
C GLN A 311 -14.07 -21.26 -6.98
N ARG A 312 -14.76 -20.79 -5.93
CA ARG A 312 -14.12 -20.46 -4.65
C ARG A 312 -13.39 -21.67 -4.08
N THR A 313 -14.06 -22.83 -4.05
CA THR A 313 -13.47 -24.09 -3.60
C THR A 313 -12.22 -24.47 -4.40
N VAL A 314 -12.28 -24.42 -5.73
CA VAL A 314 -11.13 -24.74 -6.60
C VAL A 314 -9.94 -23.81 -6.33
N GLY A 315 -10.18 -22.50 -6.27
CA GLY A 315 -9.11 -21.50 -6.08
C GLY A 315 -8.49 -21.55 -4.70
N LEU A 316 -9.32 -21.61 -3.65
CA LEU A 316 -8.85 -21.61 -2.26
C LEU A 316 -8.13 -22.92 -1.91
N ASN A 317 -8.61 -24.08 -2.38
CA ASN A 317 -7.91 -25.36 -2.16
C ASN A 317 -6.55 -25.40 -2.87
N ALA A 318 -6.45 -24.85 -4.09
CA ALA A 318 -5.19 -24.76 -4.80
C ALA A 318 -4.18 -23.88 -4.05
N LEU A 319 -4.63 -22.72 -3.56
CA LEU A 319 -3.77 -21.81 -2.81
C LEU A 319 -3.40 -22.35 -1.42
N GLU A 320 -4.33 -23.01 -0.71
CA GLU A 320 -4.04 -23.70 0.55
C GLU A 320 -2.98 -24.78 0.33
N SER A 321 -3.15 -25.64 -0.68
CA SER A 321 -2.15 -26.66 -1.01
C SER A 321 -0.77 -26.05 -1.29
N TRP A 322 -0.72 -24.99 -2.09
CA TRP A 322 0.51 -24.25 -2.37
C TRP A 322 1.17 -23.74 -1.07
N VAL A 323 0.41 -23.14 -0.16
CA VAL A 323 0.91 -22.64 1.13
C VAL A 323 1.47 -23.76 2.01
N ILE A 324 0.70 -24.84 2.18
CA ILE A 324 1.06 -25.94 3.09
C ILE A 324 2.30 -26.66 2.59
N ARG A 325 2.35 -27.03 1.31
CA ARG A 325 3.49 -27.71 0.70
C ARG A 325 4.78 -26.89 0.82
N ARG A 326 4.71 -25.59 0.51
CA ARG A 326 5.87 -24.69 0.67
C ARG A 326 6.31 -24.55 2.12
N THR A 327 5.37 -24.49 3.05
CA THR A 327 5.69 -24.42 4.49
C THR A 327 6.41 -25.66 4.96
N LEU A 328 5.94 -26.85 4.56
CA LEU A 328 6.52 -28.13 4.93
C LEU A 328 7.92 -28.36 4.32
N LEU A 329 8.12 -27.97 3.07
CA LEU A 329 9.43 -27.97 2.42
C LEU A 329 10.32 -26.78 2.81
N ARG A 330 9.85 -25.90 3.71
CA ARG A 330 10.56 -24.72 4.20
C ARG A 330 11.00 -23.75 3.09
N LEU A 331 10.20 -23.63 2.04
CA LEU A 331 10.42 -22.69 0.96
C LEU A 331 10.07 -21.26 1.40
N THR A 332 10.71 -20.27 0.76
CA THR A 332 10.54 -18.85 1.09
C THR A 332 9.14 -18.33 0.74
N MET A 333 8.52 -17.51 1.59
CA MET A 333 7.22 -16.86 1.31
C MET A 333 7.34 -15.35 1.04
N LYS A 334 8.56 -14.87 0.75
CA LYS A 334 8.86 -13.42 0.63
C LYS A 334 8.08 -12.71 -0.48
N ASP A 335 7.67 -13.42 -1.52
CA ASP A 335 7.02 -12.81 -2.69
C ASP A 335 5.48 -12.92 -2.69
N ILE A 336 4.90 -13.30 -1.55
CA ILE A 336 3.47 -13.58 -1.46
C ILE A 336 2.59 -12.36 -1.76
N ASN A 337 2.96 -11.15 -1.28
CA ASN A 337 2.19 -9.93 -1.55
C ASN A 337 2.04 -9.68 -3.05
N ARG A 338 3.18 -9.69 -3.77
CA ARG A 338 3.21 -9.50 -5.22
C ARG A 338 2.48 -10.61 -5.96
N MET A 339 2.55 -11.84 -5.44
CA MET A 339 1.78 -12.96 -5.99
C MET A 339 0.28 -12.73 -5.87
N MET A 340 -0.21 -12.33 -4.70
CA MET A 340 -1.64 -12.05 -4.48
C MET A 340 -2.13 -10.89 -5.35
N VAL A 341 -1.35 -9.81 -5.45
CA VAL A 341 -1.63 -8.69 -6.37
C VAL A 341 -1.70 -9.16 -7.82
N THR A 342 -0.79 -10.03 -8.26
CA THR A 342 -0.81 -10.58 -9.63
C THR A 342 -2.07 -11.42 -9.86
N ILE A 343 -2.45 -12.25 -8.88
CA ILE A 343 -3.68 -13.06 -8.96
C ILE A 343 -4.91 -12.14 -9.04
N LEU A 344 -5.01 -11.11 -8.21
CA LEU A 344 -6.10 -10.13 -8.24
C LEU A 344 -6.22 -9.46 -9.62
N LYS A 345 -5.10 -9.03 -10.22
CA LYS A 345 -5.09 -8.46 -11.58
C LYS A 345 -5.58 -9.46 -12.64
N LEU A 346 -5.28 -10.75 -12.49
CA LEU A 346 -5.78 -11.79 -13.40
C LEU A 346 -7.28 -12.02 -13.21
N LEU A 347 -7.74 -12.02 -11.96
CA LEU A 347 -9.13 -12.22 -11.60
C LEU A 347 -10.02 -11.09 -12.11
N ASP A 348 -9.59 -9.84 -11.94
CA ASP A 348 -10.27 -8.63 -12.43
C ASP A 348 -10.49 -8.64 -13.96
N ARG A 349 -9.62 -9.32 -14.70
CA ARG A 349 -9.69 -9.46 -16.17
C ARG A 349 -10.37 -10.74 -16.63
N SER A 350 -10.68 -11.65 -15.72
CA SER A 350 -11.25 -12.96 -16.02
C SER A 350 -12.75 -12.99 -15.70
N THR A 351 -13.45 -13.96 -16.26
CA THR A 351 -14.85 -14.19 -15.88
C THR A 351 -14.93 -14.84 -14.51
N VAL A 352 -15.83 -14.35 -13.64
CA VAL A 352 -16.02 -14.88 -12.28
C VAL A 352 -16.34 -16.38 -12.24
N ILE A 353 -16.94 -16.91 -13.31
CA ILE A 353 -17.25 -18.34 -13.47
C ILE A 353 -16.01 -19.24 -13.64
N THR A 354 -14.83 -18.67 -13.89
CA THR A 354 -13.55 -19.37 -14.01
C THR A 354 -12.53 -18.89 -12.98
N ALA A 355 -12.94 -18.12 -11.96
CA ALA A 355 -12.02 -17.49 -11.02
C ALA A 355 -11.08 -18.48 -10.33
N GLY A 356 -11.60 -19.60 -9.84
CA GLY A 356 -10.82 -20.65 -9.19
C GLY A 356 -9.84 -21.30 -10.15
N ASP A 357 -10.27 -21.57 -11.37
CA ASP A 357 -9.42 -22.12 -12.44
C ASP A 357 -8.28 -21.17 -12.81
N THR A 358 -8.54 -19.86 -12.84
CA THR A 358 -7.52 -18.81 -13.04
C THR A 358 -6.46 -18.87 -11.93
N VAL A 359 -6.87 -18.90 -10.65
CA VAL A 359 -5.92 -19.01 -9.52
C VAL A 359 -5.09 -20.28 -9.62
N ARG A 360 -5.74 -21.42 -9.84
CA ARG A 360 -5.08 -22.72 -9.93
C ARG A 360 -4.08 -22.78 -11.08
N SER A 361 -4.47 -22.30 -12.26
CA SER A 361 -3.60 -22.30 -13.45
C SER A 361 -2.42 -21.35 -13.29
N PHE A 362 -2.63 -20.20 -12.67
CA PHE A 362 -1.56 -19.27 -12.33
C PHE A 362 -0.54 -19.90 -11.38
N LEU A 363 -0.98 -20.53 -10.28
CA LEU A 363 -0.10 -21.19 -9.33
C LEU A 363 0.67 -22.35 -9.98
N ALA A 364 0.01 -23.13 -10.83
CA ALA A 364 0.60 -24.28 -11.53
C ALA A 364 1.67 -23.85 -12.56
N SER A 365 1.57 -22.65 -13.13
CA SER A 365 2.54 -22.14 -14.11
C SER A 365 3.80 -21.53 -13.47
N GLN A 366 3.85 -21.38 -12.14
CA GLN A 366 5.00 -20.76 -11.49
C GLN A 366 6.20 -21.71 -11.42
N THR A 367 7.32 -21.29 -12.02
CA THR A 367 8.57 -22.06 -12.06
C THR A 367 9.69 -21.48 -11.18
N ALA A 368 9.62 -20.21 -10.82
CA ALA A 368 10.62 -19.56 -9.98
C ALA A 368 10.59 -20.14 -8.54
N ASP A 369 11.75 -20.35 -7.91
CA ASP A 369 11.88 -20.91 -6.55
C ASP A 369 11.02 -20.18 -5.50
N ALA A 370 10.92 -18.86 -5.63
CA ALA A 370 10.13 -18.01 -4.75
C ALA A 370 8.61 -18.21 -4.89
N ARG A 371 8.15 -18.92 -5.93
CA ARG A 371 6.74 -19.03 -6.34
C ARG A 371 6.27 -20.44 -6.67
N VAL A 372 7.18 -21.39 -6.90
CA VAL A 372 6.87 -22.75 -7.36
C VAL A 372 5.82 -23.44 -6.47
N TRP A 373 4.88 -24.16 -7.09
CA TRP A 373 3.98 -25.09 -6.40
C TRP A 373 4.64 -26.47 -6.36
N PRO A 374 5.07 -26.97 -5.18
CA PRO A 374 5.74 -28.27 -5.12
C PRO A 374 4.85 -29.41 -5.63
N THR A 375 5.41 -30.26 -6.50
CA THR A 375 4.75 -31.46 -7.02
C THR A 375 4.71 -32.56 -5.97
N ASP A 376 3.85 -33.57 -6.17
CA ASP A 376 3.79 -34.75 -5.30
C ASP A 376 5.12 -35.49 -5.26
N ASP A 377 5.81 -35.57 -6.40
CA ASP A 377 7.13 -36.19 -6.50
C ASP A 377 8.18 -35.42 -5.69
N ALA A 378 8.16 -34.08 -5.75
CA ALA A 378 9.04 -33.26 -4.93
C ALA A 378 8.74 -33.43 -3.43
N MET A 379 7.47 -33.45 -3.05
CA MET A 379 7.06 -33.72 -1.67
C MET A 379 7.55 -35.08 -1.19
N LYS A 380 7.32 -36.14 -1.97
CA LYS A 380 7.73 -37.52 -1.65
C LYS A 380 9.25 -37.70 -1.60
N ALA A 381 9.99 -36.99 -2.44
CA ALA A 381 11.45 -37.02 -2.45
C ALA A 381 12.05 -36.33 -1.22
N ASP A 382 11.54 -35.16 -0.85
CA ASP A 382 12.24 -34.29 0.10
C ASP A 382 11.63 -34.31 1.52
N LEU A 383 10.30 -34.25 1.65
CA LEU A 383 9.62 -34.05 2.94
C LEU A 383 9.98 -35.10 4.02
N PRO A 384 10.11 -36.41 3.71
CA PRO A 384 10.38 -37.41 4.74
C PRO A 384 11.65 -37.14 5.56
N ALA A 385 12.66 -36.50 4.96
CA ALA A 385 13.93 -36.18 5.61
C ALA A 385 13.98 -34.77 6.23
N VAL A 386 12.95 -33.93 6.03
CA VAL A 386 12.96 -32.54 6.53
C VAL A 386 12.80 -32.51 8.05
N ARG A 387 13.72 -31.84 8.72
CA ARG A 387 13.56 -31.46 10.14
C ARG A 387 12.48 -30.39 10.27
N LEU A 388 11.27 -30.82 10.65
CA LEU A 388 10.11 -29.95 10.85
C LEU A 388 10.06 -29.38 12.26
N TYR A 389 10.20 -30.22 13.29
CA TYR A 389 10.11 -29.77 14.67
C TYR A 389 11.31 -28.85 15.01
N GLY A 390 10.99 -27.68 15.56
CA GLY A 390 11.95 -26.61 15.84
C GLY A 390 12.15 -25.61 14.69
N ASN A 391 11.80 -26.00 13.45
CA ASN A 391 11.89 -25.12 12.28
C ASN A 391 10.53 -24.61 11.81
N VAL A 392 9.48 -25.42 11.96
CA VAL A 392 8.08 -25.07 11.70
C VAL A 392 7.38 -24.91 13.05
N ARG A 393 6.61 -23.83 13.20
CA ARG A 393 5.85 -23.58 14.43
C ARG A 393 4.90 -24.75 14.71
N GLN A 394 4.83 -25.19 15.96
CA GLN A 394 4.02 -26.35 16.34
C GLN A 394 2.53 -26.18 15.99
N ALA A 395 1.99 -24.96 16.08
CA ALA A 395 0.62 -24.67 15.66
C ALA A 395 0.34 -25.12 14.21
N ARG A 396 1.29 -24.91 13.29
CA ARG A 396 1.18 -25.29 11.88
C ARG A 396 1.27 -26.81 11.71
N LEU A 397 2.17 -27.47 12.43
CA LEU A 397 2.27 -28.93 12.41
C LEU A 397 1.02 -29.62 12.94
N ARG A 398 0.33 -29.02 13.93
CA ARG A 398 -0.93 -29.55 14.46
C ARG A 398 -2.05 -29.54 13.42
N ILE A 399 -2.14 -28.49 12.60
CA ILE A 399 -3.08 -28.45 11.49
C ILE A 399 -2.75 -29.53 10.46
N VAL A 400 -1.48 -29.69 10.12
CA VAL A 400 -1.05 -30.72 9.15
C VAL A 400 -1.44 -32.11 9.63
N LEU A 401 -1.06 -32.48 10.85
CA LEU A 401 -1.41 -33.78 11.42
C LEU A 401 -2.91 -33.92 11.67
N GLY A 402 -3.61 -32.84 12.04
CA GLY A 402 -5.06 -32.85 12.23
C GLY A 402 -5.81 -33.14 10.93
N ALA A 403 -5.39 -32.57 9.80
CA ALA A 403 -6.01 -32.86 8.52
C ALA A 403 -5.70 -34.28 8.02
N VAL A 404 -4.47 -34.79 8.27
CA VAL A 404 -4.15 -36.20 7.99
C VAL A 404 -5.01 -37.14 8.85
N GLU A 405 -5.18 -36.84 10.14
CA GLU A 405 -6.07 -37.59 11.02
C GLU A 405 -7.52 -37.59 10.51
N GLN A 406 -8.02 -36.46 10.01
CA GLN A 406 -9.35 -36.39 9.39
C GLN A 406 -9.44 -37.24 8.12
N LEU A 407 -8.42 -37.22 7.26
CA LEU A 407 -8.36 -38.04 6.04
C LEU A 407 -8.40 -39.55 6.35
N LEU A 408 -7.70 -39.98 7.41
CA LEU A 408 -7.65 -41.39 7.81
C LEU A 408 -8.97 -41.92 8.37
N ARG A 409 -9.88 -41.04 8.78
CA ARG A 409 -11.20 -41.44 9.28
C ARG A 409 -12.11 -41.83 8.12
N THR A 410 -12.79 -42.94 8.30
CA THR A 410 -13.83 -43.47 7.41
C THR A 410 -15.20 -43.38 8.07
N GLU A 411 -16.28 -43.69 7.34
CA GLU A 411 -17.65 -43.76 7.88
C GLU A 411 -17.84 -44.71 9.07
N ARG A 412 -16.85 -45.58 9.33
CA ARG A 412 -16.83 -46.47 10.50
C ARG A 412 -16.33 -45.81 11.78
N HIS A 413 -15.73 -44.63 11.67
CA HIS A 413 -15.28 -43.84 12.81
C HIS A 413 -16.37 -42.85 13.22
N GLU A 414 -16.44 -42.54 14.50
CA GLU A 414 -17.38 -41.55 14.99
C GLU A 414 -17.06 -40.16 14.42
N ALA A 415 -18.10 -39.44 13.97
CA ALA A 415 -18.00 -38.07 13.47
C ALA A 415 -17.82 -37.06 14.61
N VAL A 416 -16.67 -37.13 15.30
CA VAL A 416 -16.32 -36.26 16.43
C VAL A 416 -15.22 -35.29 16.02
N ALA A 417 -15.43 -34.00 16.26
CA ALA A 417 -14.42 -32.97 16.03
C ALA A 417 -13.12 -33.25 16.82
N LEU A 418 -11.98 -32.84 16.27
CA LEU A 418 -10.72 -32.98 16.98
C LEU A 418 -10.73 -32.10 18.25
N PRO A 419 -10.25 -32.61 19.40
CA PRO A 419 -10.19 -31.81 20.61
C PRO A 419 -9.38 -30.52 20.38
N PRO A 420 -9.85 -29.37 20.86
CA PRO A 420 -9.06 -28.16 20.79
C PRO A 420 -7.82 -28.33 21.67
N LYS A 421 -6.70 -27.71 21.27
CA LYS A 421 -5.44 -27.66 22.04
C LYS A 421 -4.68 -29.00 22.19
N LEU A 422 -4.75 -29.87 21.18
CA LEU A 422 -3.77 -30.97 21.07
C LEU A 422 -2.34 -30.41 21.05
N GLU A 423 -1.37 -31.21 21.48
CA GLU A 423 0.06 -30.91 21.48
C GLU A 423 0.79 -31.90 20.56
N ILE A 424 1.91 -31.43 20.00
CA ILE A 424 2.81 -32.28 19.23
C ILE A 424 3.60 -33.14 20.21
N GLU A 425 3.50 -34.45 20.09
CA GLU A 425 4.32 -35.41 20.83
C GLU A 425 5.35 -36.08 19.93
N HIS A 426 6.54 -36.27 20.49
CA HIS A 426 7.57 -37.10 19.90
C HIS A 426 7.43 -38.54 20.38
N VAL A 427 7.20 -39.49 19.47
CA VAL A 427 7.08 -40.91 19.82
C VAL A 427 8.40 -41.40 20.43
N MET A 428 9.50 -41.28 19.69
CA MET A 428 10.85 -41.31 20.27
C MET A 428 11.21 -39.91 20.82
N PRO A 429 11.43 -39.74 22.13
CA PRO A 429 11.57 -38.43 22.75
C PRO A 429 12.89 -37.73 22.37
N GLN A 430 12.93 -36.40 22.48
CA GLN A 430 14.17 -35.64 22.25
C GLN A 430 15.32 -36.06 23.18
N LYS A 431 15.03 -36.44 24.42
CA LYS A 431 16.01 -37.02 25.36
C LYS A 431 16.05 -38.55 25.25
N TRP A 432 16.20 -39.08 24.03
CA TRP A 432 16.17 -40.51 23.75
C TRP A 432 17.25 -41.29 24.52
N HIS A 433 18.41 -40.70 24.80
CA HIS A 433 19.45 -41.27 25.68
C HIS A 433 18.97 -41.71 27.08
N THR A 434 17.80 -41.27 27.53
CA THR A 434 17.28 -41.65 28.85
C THR A 434 16.91 -43.14 28.92
N TYR A 435 16.20 -43.65 27.89
CA TYR A 435 15.66 -45.02 27.87
C TYR A 435 15.66 -45.69 26.48
N TRP A 436 16.21 -45.03 25.45
CA TRP A 436 16.18 -45.47 24.05
C TRP A 436 17.59 -45.62 23.45
N ASP A 437 18.62 -45.69 24.31
CA ASP A 437 19.99 -45.97 23.88
C ASP A 437 20.08 -47.43 23.40
N PRO A 438 20.59 -47.68 22.18
CA PRO A 438 20.80 -49.04 21.72
C PRO A 438 22.06 -49.64 22.35
N GLU A 439 22.13 -50.97 22.39
CA GLU A 439 23.34 -51.72 22.70
C GLU A 439 23.83 -52.49 21.45
N PRO A 440 25.05 -52.24 20.95
CA PRO A 440 26.04 -51.27 21.43
C PRO A 440 25.62 -49.81 21.18
N LYS A 441 26.24 -48.87 21.91
CA LYS A 441 25.97 -47.43 21.77
C LYS A 441 26.26 -46.94 20.35
N LEU A 442 25.45 -45.99 19.90
CA LEU A 442 25.64 -45.32 18.61
C LEU A 442 26.98 -44.58 18.53
N THR A 443 27.53 -44.51 17.33
CA THR A 443 28.64 -43.58 17.03
C THR A 443 28.18 -42.13 17.19
N PRO A 444 29.09 -41.16 17.42
CA PRO A 444 28.73 -39.74 17.45
C PRO A 444 28.01 -39.27 16.18
N GLU A 445 28.40 -39.78 15.00
CA GLU A 445 27.73 -39.49 13.73
C GLU A 445 26.29 -40.01 13.73
N ASP A 446 26.06 -41.26 14.12
CA ASP A 446 24.73 -41.88 14.14
C ASP A 446 23.80 -41.24 15.17
N ALA A 447 24.33 -40.84 16.34
CA ALA A 447 23.59 -40.10 17.35
C ALA A 447 23.12 -38.73 16.80
N THR A 448 23.99 -38.02 16.08
CA THR A 448 23.65 -36.75 15.43
C THR A 448 22.59 -36.94 14.33
N ALA A 449 22.67 -38.05 13.58
CA ALA A 449 21.67 -38.40 12.58
C ALA A 449 20.30 -38.67 13.23
N ARG A 450 20.27 -39.41 14.35
CA ARG A 450 19.05 -39.65 15.13
C ARG A 450 18.46 -38.35 15.69
N ASP A 451 19.27 -37.44 16.23
CA ASP A 451 18.80 -36.13 16.71
C ASP A 451 18.10 -35.32 15.62
N ARG A 452 18.52 -35.45 14.35
CA ARG A 452 17.81 -34.87 13.21
C ARG A 452 16.52 -35.63 12.92
N ARG A 453 16.60 -36.97 12.83
CA ARG A 453 15.51 -37.87 12.47
C ARG A 453 14.30 -37.78 13.41
N ILE A 454 14.51 -37.72 14.72
CA ILE A 454 13.41 -37.62 15.69
C ILE A 454 12.58 -36.34 15.53
N ASN A 455 13.12 -35.31 14.85
CA ASN A 455 12.42 -34.06 14.58
C ASN A 455 11.75 -34.03 13.18
N THR A 456 11.71 -35.16 12.47
CA THR A 456 11.00 -35.33 11.18
C THR A 456 9.54 -35.72 11.40
N LEU A 457 8.72 -35.60 10.35
CA LEU A 457 7.28 -35.85 10.38
C LEU A 457 6.92 -37.22 10.95
N GLY A 458 7.65 -38.27 10.57
CA GLY A 458 7.35 -39.65 10.94
C GLY A 458 7.37 -39.93 12.44
N ASN A 459 8.11 -39.14 13.23
CA ASN A 459 8.19 -39.31 14.68
C ASN A 459 7.19 -38.46 15.47
N LEU A 460 6.38 -37.63 14.80
CA LEU A 460 5.45 -36.72 15.45
C LEU A 460 4.03 -37.29 15.46
N THR A 461 3.31 -37.07 16.56
CA THR A 461 1.89 -37.40 16.68
C THR A 461 1.15 -36.33 17.49
N LEU A 462 -0.18 -36.46 17.59
CA LEU A 462 -1.03 -35.57 18.35
C LEU A 462 -1.52 -36.24 19.63
N VAL A 463 -1.43 -35.54 20.75
CA VAL A 463 -1.93 -35.99 22.05
C VAL A 463 -2.50 -34.82 22.84
N THR A 464 -3.27 -35.10 23.89
CA THR A 464 -3.68 -34.07 24.84
C THR A 464 -2.50 -33.63 25.71
N LYS A 465 -2.54 -32.40 26.24
CA LYS A 465 -1.48 -31.87 27.13
C LYS A 465 -1.20 -32.75 28.34
N SER A 466 -2.25 -33.30 28.97
CA SER A 466 -2.10 -34.20 30.12
C SER A 466 -1.43 -35.52 29.72
N LEU A 467 -1.76 -36.05 28.54
CA LEU A 467 -1.12 -37.26 28.02
C LEU A 467 0.34 -36.99 27.61
N ASN A 468 0.62 -35.85 26.98
CA ASN A 468 1.99 -35.45 26.63
C ASN A 468 2.91 -35.48 27.87
N GLY A 469 2.48 -34.84 28.96
CA GLY A 469 3.19 -34.86 30.23
C GLY A 469 3.37 -36.27 30.82
N SER A 470 2.42 -37.18 30.54
CA SER A 470 2.45 -38.58 31.00
C SER A 470 3.31 -39.50 30.13
N LEU A 471 3.60 -39.13 28.89
CA LEU A 471 4.46 -39.88 27.97
C LEU A 471 5.93 -39.55 28.22
N SER A 472 6.26 -38.26 28.38
CA SER A 472 7.59 -37.76 28.73
C SER A 472 8.71 -38.46 27.94
N HIS A 473 9.77 -38.91 28.61
CA HIS A 473 10.90 -39.61 28.00
C HIS A 473 10.75 -41.14 27.99
N ARG A 474 9.61 -41.69 28.42
CA ARG A 474 9.41 -43.14 28.65
C ARG A 474 9.76 -43.99 27.42
N PRO A 475 10.20 -45.25 27.61
CA PRO A 475 10.45 -46.18 26.53
C PRO A 475 9.15 -46.58 25.81
N TRP A 476 9.29 -47.29 24.69
CA TRP A 476 8.14 -47.69 23.87
C TRP A 476 7.28 -48.73 24.58
N THR A 477 7.91 -49.77 25.15
CA THR A 477 7.22 -50.94 25.70
C THR A 477 7.09 -50.93 27.22
N ASP A 478 6.11 -51.65 27.75
CA ASP A 478 5.91 -51.82 29.20
C ASP A 478 7.07 -52.59 29.86
N LYS A 479 7.67 -53.54 29.12
CA LYS A 479 8.82 -54.31 29.61
C LYS A 479 10.02 -53.39 29.89
N GLU A 480 10.29 -52.43 29.00
CA GLU A 480 11.36 -51.46 29.19
C GLU A 480 11.00 -50.40 30.25
N ALA A 481 9.70 -50.18 30.48
CA ALA A 481 9.20 -49.25 31.49
C ALA A 481 9.11 -49.86 32.90
N ASP A 482 9.47 -51.13 33.09
CA ASP A 482 9.37 -51.79 34.39
C ASP A 482 10.18 -51.04 35.46
N GLY A 483 9.54 -50.76 36.59
CA GLY A 483 10.09 -49.95 37.68
C GLY A 483 9.95 -48.43 37.51
N LEU A 484 9.48 -47.92 36.35
CA LEU A 484 9.21 -46.48 36.17
C LEU A 484 7.89 -46.07 36.83
N LYS A 485 7.99 -45.33 37.93
CA LYS A 485 6.85 -44.83 38.73
C LYS A 485 6.52 -43.36 38.54
N ALA A 486 7.40 -42.58 37.91
CA ALA A 486 7.24 -41.13 37.75
C ALA A 486 6.62 -40.75 36.40
N GLY A 487 5.74 -39.74 36.41
CA GLY A 487 5.26 -39.08 35.19
C GLY A 487 4.25 -39.87 34.37
N GLY A 488 3.35 -40.64 34.99
CA GLY A 488 2.27 -41.38 34.31
C GLY A 488 1.84 -42.62 35.10
N ASP A 489 1.07 -43.53 34.47
CA ASP A 489 0.70 -44.82 35.08
C ASP A 489 1.95 -45.70 35.24
N ALA A 490 2.17 -46.27 36.44
CA ALA A 490 3.38 -47.02 36.76
C ALA A 490 3.59 -48.23 35.83
N ASN A 491 4.86 -48.48 35.47
CA ASN A 491 5.30 -49.59 34.61
C ASN A 491 4.73 -49.62 33.18
N LEU A 492 4.06 -48.56 32.73
CA LEU A 492 3.57 -48.46 31.35
C LEU A 492 4.53 -47.65 30.47
N GLY A 493 4.82 -48.19 29.29
CA GLY A 493 5.54 -47.53 28.20
C GLY A 493 4.62 -46.62 27.39
N LYS A 494 5.20 -45.90 26.43
CA LYS A 494 4.44 -44.97 25.58
C LYS A 494 3.34 -45.66 24.79
N ARG A 495 3.59 -46.88 24.28
CA ARG A 495 2.61 -47.63 23.48
C ARG A 495 1.31 -47.86 24.24
N SER A 496 1.38 -48.42 25.45
CA SER A 496 0.20 -48.74 26.27
C SER A 496 -0.55 -47.49 26.74
N LEU A 497 0.17 -46.39 27.01
CA LEU A 497 -0.45 -45.11 27.36
C LEU A 497 -1.18 -44.49 26.16
N LEU A 498 -0.56 -44.51 24.98
CA LEU A 498 -1.22 -44.06 23.75
C LEU A 498 -2.44 -44.94 23.44
N ASP A 499 -2.35 -46.25 23.62
CA ASP A 499 -3.48 -47.16 23.36
C ASP A 499 -4.64 -46.90 24.31
N LYS A 500 -4.34 -46.69 25.59
CA LYS A 500 -5.33 -46.45 26.63
C LYS A 500 -6.04 -45.11 26.49
N TYR A 501 -5.33 -44.06 26.07
CA TYR A 501 -5.84 -42.68 26.18
C TYR A 501 -6.00 -41.95 24.85
N SER A 502 -5.30 -42.35 23.78
CA SER A 502 -5.47 -41.74 22.45
C SER A 502 -6.60 -42.41 21.68
N LEU A 503 -7.49 -41.61 21.13
CA LEU A 503 -8.57 -42.05 20.24
C LEU A 503 -8.27 -41.76 18.76
N LEU A 504 -7.12 -41.16 18.46
CA LEU A 504 -6.78 -40.71 17.11
C LEU A 504 -6.29 -41.88 16.27
N VAL A 505 -6.75 -41.97 15.02
CA VAL A 505 -6.35 -43.00 14.04
C VAL A 505 -4.84 -42.96 13.84
N LEU A 506 -4.25 -41.77 13.74
CA LEU A 506 -2.80 -41.55 13.68
C LEU A 506 -2.00 -42.26 14.78
N SER A 507 -2.56 -42.32 16.00
CA SER A 507 -1.93 -43.00 17.14
C SER A 507 -2.20 -44.50 17.09
N LYS A 508 -3.40 -44.91 16.69
CA LYS A 508 -3.81 -46.32 16.63
C LYS A 508 -3.03 -47.09 15.56
N ASP A 509 -2.83 -46.51 14.38
CA ASP A 509 -2.00 -47.10 13.33
C ASP A 509 -0.56 -47.30 13.81
N LEU A 510 -0.02 -46.31 14.53
CA LEU A 510 1.32 -46.40 15.10
C LEU A 510 1.44 -47.55 16.11
N ILE A 511 0.46 -47.69 17.02
CA ILE A 511 0.44 -48.76 18.03
C ILE A 511 0.29 -50.14 17.39
N HIS A 512 -0.54 -50.25 16.35
CA HIS A 512 -0.85 -51.51 15.68
C HIS A 512 0.33 -52.01 14.85
N ASN A 513 0.94 -51.12 14.07
CA ASN A 513 2.03 -51.47 13.14
C ASN A 513 3.37 -51.69 13.84
N HIS A 514 3.53 -51.20 15.08
CA HIS A 514 4.80 -51.27 15.83
C HIS A 514 4.60 -51.87 17.23
N PRO A 515 4.22 -53.15 17.34
CA PRO A 515 3.91 -53.75 18.63
C PRO A 515 5.13 -53.87 19.57
N ASP A 516 6.30 -54.16 19.00
CA ASP A 516 7.47 -54.56 19.78
C ASP A 516 8.51 -53.44 19.93
N ALA A 517 8.65 -52.56 18.93
CA ALA A 517 9.67 -51.51 18.93
C ALA A 517 9.31 -50.35 18.00
N TRP A 518 9.75 -49.14 18.38
CA TRP A 518 9.74 -47.96 17.54
C TRP A 518 11.19 -47.55 17.21
N THR A 519 11.58 -47.67 15.95
CA THR A 519 12.98 -47.59 15.50
C THR A 519 13.23 -46.42 14.55
N ASP A 520 14.50 -46.11 14.26
CA ASP A 520 14.86 -45.12 13.23
C ASP A 520 14.23 -45.45 11.87
N ALA A 521 14.25 -46.72 11.45
CA ALA A 521 13.64 -47.17 10.20
C ALA A 521 12.11 -47.03 10.22
N ALA A 522 11.45 -47.23 11.37
CA ALA A 522 10.02 -47.00 11.52
C ALA A 522 9.66 -45.51 11.36
N ILE A 523 10.49 -44.61 11.91
CA ILE A 523 10.31 -43.17 11.72
C ILE A 523 10.40 -42.80 10.23
N GLU A 524 11.39 -43.32 9.51
CA GLU A 524 11.57 -43.04 8.08
C GLU A 524 10.42 -43.59 7.24
N ALA A 525 10.00 -44.84 7.49
CA ALA A 525 8.88 -45.47 6.79
C ALA A 525 7.57 -44.70 7.01
N ARG A 526 7.27 -44.32 8.27
CA ARG A 526 6.08 -43.53 8.58
C ARG A 526 6.16 -42.11 8.01
N ALA A 527 7.34 -41.51 7.91
CA ALA A 527 7.50 -40.20 7.28
C ALA A 527 7.12 -40.24 5.79
N ILE A 528 7.47 -41.32 5.07
CA ILE A 528 7.07 -41.55 3.68
C ILE A 528 5.55 -41.72 3.58
N GLU A 529 4.96 -42.54 4.46
CA GLU A 529 3.52 -42.79 4.49
C GLU A 529 2.72 -41.50 4.76
N LEU A 530 3.07 -40.76 5.81
CA LEU A 530 2.42 -39.48 6.13
C LEU A 530 2.60 -38.45 5.02
N THR A 531 3.71 -38.48 4.29
CA THR A 531 3.91 -37.61 3.13
C THR A 531 2.92 -37.93 2.00
N ALA A 532 2.59 -39.21 1.78
CA ALA A 532 1.57 -39.61 0.81
C ALA A 532 0.19 -39.07 1.22
N TYR A 533 -0.21 -39.24 2.48
CA TYR A 533 -1.47 -38.69 2.98
C TYR A 533 -1.53 -37.15 2.87
N ILE A 534 -0.42 -36.45 3.15
CA ILE A 534 -0.33 -35.00 2.95
C ILE A 534 -0.55 -34.63 1.48
N CYS A 535 -0.01 -35.42 0.54
CA CYS A 535 -0.27 -35.20 -0.88
C CYS A 535 -1.74 -35.43 -1.26
N ASP A 536 -2.44 -36.34 -0.59
CA ASP A 536 -3.87 -36.58 -0.82
C ASP A 536 -4.74 -35.44 -0.25
N VAL A 537 -4.42 -34.93 0.95
CA VAL A 537 -5.11 -33.77 1.55
C VAL A 537 -4.87 -32.50 0.72
N TRP A 538 -3.62 -32.26 0.35
CA TRP A 538 -3.21 -31.08 -0.39
C TRP A 538 -2.52 -31.51 -1.67
N PRO A 539 -3.23 -31.75 -2.79
CA PRO A 539 -2.65 -32.24 -4.04
C PRO A 539 -1.75 -31.21 -4.73
N GLY A 540 -0.79 -31.68 -5.52
CA GLY A 540 0.13 -30.83 -6.27
C GLY A 540 -0.53 -30.14 -7.46
N PRO A 541 0.24 -29.36 -8.25
CA PRO A 541 -0.29 -28.80 -9.48
C PRO A 541 -0.81 -29.92 -10.41
N PRO A 542 -1.98 -29.74 -11.05
CA PRO A 542 -2.54 -30.75 -11.93
C PRO A 542 -1.61 -31.06 -13.11
N ALA A 543 -1.49 -32.35 -13.46
CA ALA A 543 -0.64 -32.81 -14.55
C ALA A 543 -1.12 -32.27 -15.90
N GLY A 544 -0.18 -31.79 -16.73
CA GLY A 544 -0.49 -31.36 -18.10
C GLY A 544 -1.11 -29.96 -18.25
N VAL A 545 -1.14 -29.16 -17.18
CA VAL A 545 -1.45 -27.72 -17.33
C VAL A 545 -0.30 -27.07 -18.10
N ALA A 546 -0.57 -26.73 -19.36
CA ALA A 546 0.35 -25.90 -20.13
C ALA A 546 0.65 -24.63 -19.34
N PRO A 547 1.90 -24.10 -19.37
CA PRO A 547 2.20 -22.83 -18.73
C PRO A 547 1.15 -21.83 -19.17
N MET A 548 0.38 -21.30 -18.22
CA MET A 548 -0.48 -20.16 -18.51
C MET A 548 0.45 -19.12 -19.11
N ASP A 549 0.24 -18.77 -20.38
CA ASP A 549 1.10 -17.83 -21.09
C ASP A 549 0.89 -16.48 -20.41
N LEU A 550 1.72 -16.21 -19.40
CA LEU A 550 1.73 -15.01 -18.56
C LEU A 550 2.25 -13.81 -19.35
N THR A 551 1.90 -13.73 -20.64
CA THR A 551 1.72 -12.44 -21.27
C THR A 551 0.61 -11.75 -20.51
N VAL A 552 0.99 -11.06 -19.43
CA VAL A 552 0.22 -9.98 -18.85
C VAL A 552 0.04 -9.00 -20.00
N GLU A 553 -1.03 -9.19 -20.75
CA GLU A 553 -1.56 -8.20 -21.65
C GLU A 553 -1.89 -7.02 -20.74
N VAL A 554 -1.07 -5.97 -20.79
CA VAL A 554 -1.42 -4.68 -20.20
C VAL A 554 -2.56 -4.14 -21.06
N VAL A 555 -3.76 -4.68 -20.85
CA VAL A 555 -5.00 -4.18 -21.41
C VAL A 555 -5.69 -3.46 -20.27
N GLY A 556 -5.87 -2.16 -20.46
CA GLY A 556 -6.66 -1.31 -19.59
C GLY A 556 -8.11 -1.77 -19.52
N SER A 557 -8.83 -1.23 -18.54
CA SER A 557 -10.26 -1.40 -18.27
C SER A 557 -11.18 -1.25 -19.52
N PRO A 558 -12.50 -1.47 -19.35
CA PRO A 558 -13.29 -2.68 -19.55
C PRO A 558 -13.88 -2.81 -20.99
N ASP A 559 -14.15 -4.05 -21.39
CA ASP A 559 -15.00 -4.51 -22.52
C ASP A 559 -14.96 -3.71 -23.85
N MET A 560 -13.82 -3.77 -24.55
CA MET A 560 -13.58 -3.17 -25.87
C MET A 560 -14.34 -3.87 -27.03
N ALA A 561 -15.00 -5.01 -26.79
CA ALA A 561 -15.56 -5.86 -27.84
C ALA A 561 -16.83 -5.29 -28.53
N ARG A 562 -17.36 -4.15 -28.08
CA ARG A 562 -18.56 -3.51 -28.64
C ARG A 562 -18.31 -2.15 -29.32
N LEU A 563 -17.08 -1.65 -29.34
CA LEU A 563 -16.76 -0.32 -29.88
C LEU A 563 -16.31 -0.37 -31.34
N GLN A 564 -16.73 0.61 -32.15
CA GLN A 564 -16.39 0.69 -33.57
C GLN A 564 -14.99 1.29 -33.77
N GLU A 565 -14.28 0.78 -34.78
CA GLU A 565 -13.08 1.44 -35.30
C GLU A 565 -13.47 2.53 -36.29
N VAL A 566 -13.05 3.77 -36.04
CA VAL A 566 -13.37 4.93 -36.89
C VAL A 566 -12.09 5.64 -37.30
N PRO A 567 -11.87 5.98 -38.59
CA PRO A 567 -10.71 6.74 -39.02
C PRO A 567 -10.60 8.09 -38.30
N TRP A 568 -9.40 8.47 -37.88
CA TRP A 568 -9.16 9.71 -37.14
C TRP A 568 -9.30 10.95 -38.03
N ALA A 569 -10.35 11.75 -37.82
CA ALA A 569 -10.51 13.05 -38.48
C ALA A 569 -9.58 14.13 -37.89
N GLU A 570 -9.34 15.22 -38.63
CA GLU A 570 -8.47 16.32 -38.16
C GLU A 570 -8.98 16.97 -36.86
N ALA A 571 -10.30 17.14 -36.73
CA ALA A 571 -10.91 17.70 -35.53
C ALA A 571 -10.67 16.81 -34.30
N ASP A 572 -10.80 15.49 -34.45
CA ASP A 572 -10.56 14.52 -33.37
C ASP A 572 -9.09 14.49 -32.95
N LEU A 573 -8.16 14.54 -33.91
CA LEU A 573 -6.73 14.56 -33.61
C LEU A 573 -6.33 15.88 -32.93
N SER A 574 -6.95 17.00 -33.31
CA SER A 574 -6.75 18.30 -32.69
C SER A 574 -7.21 18.30 -31.23
N ASP A 575 -8.41 17.80 -30.97
CA ASP A 575 -8.94 17.66 -29.60
C ASP A 575 -8.11 16.66 -28.77
N PHE A 576 -7.70 15.55 -29.38
CA PHE A 576 -6.84 14.57 -28.73
C PHE A 576 -5.49 15.17 -28.36
N ALA A 577 -4.88 15.96 -29.24
CA ALA A 577 -3.63 16.65 -28.99
C ALA A 577 -3.77 17.68 -27.85
N ALA A 578 -4.82 18.50 -27.87
CA ALA A 578 -5.07 19.54 -26.86
C ALA A 578 -5.24 18.98 -25.44
N SER A 579 -5.72 17.74 -25.33
CA SER A 579 -5.97 17.07 -24.06
C SER A 579 -4.85 16.08 -23.66
N SER A 580 -3.75 15.99 -24.41
CA SER A 580 -2.67 15.00 -24.19
C SER A 580 -1.49 15.61 -23.45
N THR A 581 -0.76 14.80 -22.68
CA THR A 581 0.49 15.20 -22.03
C THR A 581 1.60 15.46 -23.05
N ASP A 582 2.55 16.34 -22.74
CA ASP A 582 3.73 16.61 -23.59
C ASP A 582 4.46 15.34 -24.02
N LEU A 583 4.68 14.39 -23.11
CA LEU A 583 5.32 13.11 -23.41
C LEU A 583 4.55 12.27 -24.47
N THR A 584 3.22 12.31 -24.45
CA THR A 584 2.38 11.63 -25.44
C THR A 584 2.41 12.34 -26.79
N LEU A 585 2.48 13.67 -26.76
CA LEU A 585 2.61 14.50 -27.97
C LEU A 585 3.98 14.27 -28.63
N GLU A 586 5.07 14.33 -27.88
CA GLU A 586 6.43 14.06 -28.35
C GLU A 586 6.55 12.66 -28.97
N PHE A 587 5.95 11.67 -28.33
CA PHE A 587 5.91 10.30 -28.84
C PHE A 587 5.17 10.19 -30.17
N LEU A 588 3.98 10.80 -30.29
CA LEU A 588 3.21 10.80 -31.53
C LEU A 588 3.88 11.63 -32.63
N ASP A 589 4.47 12.77 -32.30
CA ASP A 589 5.24 13.61 -33.22
C ASP A 589 6.42 12.82 -33.80
N TYR A 590 7.16 12.10 -32.95
CA TYR A 590 8.28 11.25 -33.36
C TYR A 590 7.83 10.13 -34.30
N VAL A 591 6.79 9.37 -33.92
CA VAL A 591 6.31 8.24 -34.73
C VAL A 591 5.74 8.73 -36.07
N ALA A 592 4.98 9.83 -36.07
CA ALA A 592 4.41 10.41 -37.28
C ALA A 592 5.50 10.88 -38.26
N ALA A 593 6.56 11.52 -37.75
CA ALA A 593 7.65 12.05 -38.57
C ALA A 593 8.61 10.97 -39.09
N ASN A 594 8.93 9.97 -38.26
CA ASN A 594 10.05 9.06 -38.55
C ASN A 594 9.64 7.64 -38.93
N LYS A 595 8.46 7.18 -38.49
CA LYS A 595 8.03 5.77 -38.66
C LYS A 595 6.59 5.63 -39.18
N PRO A 596 6.11 6.43 -40.15
CA PRO A 596 4.74 6.31 -40.66
C PRO A 596 4.52 4.95 -41.35
N GLY A 597 3.51 4.21 -40.91
CA GLY A 597 3.17 2.88 -41.45
C GLY A 597 4.16 1.75 -41.11
N MET A 598 5.28 2.04 -40.46
CA MET A 598 6.26 1.02 -40.07
C MET A 598 5.84 0.34 -38.77
N LEU A 599 6.04 -0.99 -38.70
CA LEU A 599 5.95 -1.73 -37.44
C LEU A 599 7.21 -1.45 -36.62
N PHE A 600 7.04 -1.08 -35.36
CA PHE A 600 8.13 -0.93 -34.41
C PHE A 600 7.77 -1.57 -33.07
N THR A 601 8.76 -1.93 -32.28
CA THR A 601 8.63 -2.49 -30.92
C THR A 601 9.08 -1.46 -29.89
N GLY A 602 8.84 -1.74 -28.60
CA GLY A 602 9.38 -0.90 -27.53
C GLY A 602 10.91 -0.77 -27.60
N ALA A 603 11.60 -1.87 -27.94
CA ALA A 603 13.05 -1.91 -28.13
C ALA A 603 13.54 -1.03 -29.30
N ASP A 604 12.72 -0.83 -30.35
CA ASP A 604 13.08 0.03 -31.49
C ASP A 604 13.06 1.53 -31.14
N LEU A 605 12.57 1.89 -29.95
CA LEU A 605 12.49 3.25 -29.43
C LEU A 605 13.42 3.50 -28.24
N GLU A 606 13.98 2.45 -27.63
CA GLU A 606 15.02 2.56 -26.59
C GLU A 606 16.28 3.28 -27.11
N ASN A 607 16.63 3.06 -28.38
CA ASN A 607 17.71 3.75 -29.07
C ASN A 607 17.46 5.26 -29.28
N GLN A 608 16.31 5.78 -28.84
CA GLN A 608 15.86 7.17 -29.01
C GLN A 608 15.45 7.81 -27.67
N GLY A 609 15.76 7.16 -26.54
CA GLY A 609 15.57 7.71 -25.20
C GLY A 609 14.24 7.36 -24.51
N TYR A 610 13.37 6.57 -25.14
CA TYR A 610 12.15 6.07 -24.51
C TYR A 610 12.42 4.76 -23.76
N VAL A 611 12.07 4.70 -22.47
CA VAL A 611 12.14 3.45 -21.71
C VAL A 611 10.89 2.60 -22.00
N VAL A 612 11.02 1.27 -22.09
CA VAL A 612 9.89 0.35 -22.40
C VAL A 612 8.66 0.59 -21.50
N ASP A 613 8.87 0.88 -20.22
CA ASP A 613 7.79 1.18 -19.28
C ASP A 613 7.06 2.50 -19.59
N GLN A 614 7.76 3.50 -20.15
CA GLN A 614 7.14 4.75 -20.61
C GLN A 614 6.27 4.49 -21.84
N ILE A 615 6.72 3.68 -22.79
CA ILE A 615 5.95 3.33 -24.00
C ILE A 615 4.69 2.56 -23.61
N SER A 616 4.80 1.61 -22.68
CA SER A 616 3.64 0.88 -22.15
C SER A 616 2.67 1.81 -21.42
N GLY A 617 3.18 2.75 -20.61
CA GLY A 617 2.39 3.76 -19.92
C GLY A 617 1.66 4.72 -20.87
N ILE A 618 2.35 5.24 -21.89
CA ILE A 618 1.79 6.11 -22.94
C ILE A 618 0.71 5.35 -23.72
N SER A 619 0.99 4.11 -24.12
CA SER A 619 0.06 3.25 -24.87
C SER A 619 -1.21 2.98 -24.07
N GLY A 620 -1.08 2.62 -22.78
CA GLY A 620 -2.21 2.38 -21.90
C GLY A 620 -3.00 3.65 -21.53
N ALA A 621 -2.35 4.80 -21.42
CA ALA A 621 -3.01 6.09 -21.22
C ALA A 621 -3.78 6.52 -22.48
N MET A 622 -3.17 6.36 -23.65
CA MET A 622 -3.77 6.67 -24.95
C MET A 622 -4.99 5.78 -25.21
N ALA A 623 -4.88 4.46 -25.03
CA ALA A 623 -6.01 3.55 -25.20
C ALA A 623 -7.20 3.90 -24.29
N ARG A 624 -6.94 4.18 -23.00
CA ARG A 624 -7.98 4.60 -22.04
C ARG A 624 -8.63 5.91 -22.44
N LYS A 625 -7.84 6.90 -22.85
CA LYS A 625 -8.36 8.22 -23.26
C LYS A 625 -9.19 8.12 -24.54
N VAL A 626 -8.76 7.29 -25.49
CA VAL A 626 -9.50 7.05 -26.74
C VAL A 626 -10.84 6.38 -26.46
N TYR A 627 -10.87 5.43 -25.52
CA TYR A 627 -12.08 4.84 -25.01
C TYR A 627 -13.00 5.87 -24.33
N GLN A 628 -12.50 6.61 -23.34
CA GLN A 628 -13.29 7.50 -22.49
C GLN A 628 -13.85 8.72 -23.24
N ASN A 629 -13.05 9.34 -24.11
CA ASN A 629 -13.41 10.62 -24.72
C ASN A 629 -14.06 10.47 -26.09
N TYR A 630 -13.82 9.34 -26.78
CA TYR A 630 -14.27 9.16 -28.16
C TYR A 630 -15.10 7.89 -28.39
N GLY A 631 -15.23 7.01 -27.38
CA GLY A 631 -16.04 5.79 -27.49
C GLY A 631 -15.61 4.86 -28.63
N ARG A 632 -14.31 4.82 -28.95
CA ARG A 632 -13.75 4.00 -30.04
C ARG A 632 -12.64 3.10 -29.53
N SER A 633 -12.37 2.02 -30.27
CA SER A 633 -11.36 1.02 -29.93
C SER A 633 -9.98 1.25 -30.55
N ASN A 634 -9.86 2.17 -31.51
CA ASN A 634 -8.64 2.40 -32.29
C ASN A 634 -7.94 3.73 -31.92
N PRO A 635 -6.85 3.71 -31.15
CA PRO A 635 -6.01 4.89 -30.94
C PRO A 635 -5.29 5.33 -32.23
N PRO A 636 -4.67 6.54 -32.26
CA PRO A 636 -3.90 7.00 -33.41
C PRO A 636 -2.74 6.07 -33.80
N ILE A 637 -2.28 5.24 -32.84
CA ILE A 637 -1.33 4.15 -33.04
C ILE A 637 -2.05 2.82 -32.79
N GLU A 638 -1.89 1.88 -33.71
CA GLU A 638 -2.32 0.49 -33.56
C GLU A 638 -1.36 -0.31 -32.70
N PHE A 639 -1.93 -1.22 -31.90
CA PHE A 639 -1.21 -2.19 -31.09
C PHE A 639 -1.39 -3.59 -31.68
N ILE A 640 -0.31 -4.22 -32.08
CA ILE A 640 -0.31 -5.52 -32.74
C ILE A 640 0.55 -6.47 -31.92
N LYS A 641 -0.02 -7.56 -31.43
CA LYS A 641 0.72 -8.61 -30.73
C LYS A 641 1.10 -9.71 -31.72
N ALA A 642 2.39 -9.89 -31.97
CA ALA A 642 2.91 -10.95 -32.83
C ALA A 642 4.12 -11.63 -32.17
N ASN A 643 4.18 -12.95 -32.20
CA ASN A 643 5.29 -13.74 -31.64
C ASN A 643 5.67 -13.36 -30.19
N GLY A 644 4.69 -13.05 -29.35
CA GLY A 644 4.91 -12.69 -27.94
C GLY A 644 5.52 -11.30 -27.70
N ARG A 645 5.61 -10.44 -28.73
CA ARG A 645 6.06 -9.04 -28.60
C ARG A 645 4.98 -8.07 -29.07
N TRP A 646 4.92 -6.92 -28.39
CA TRP A 646 4.09 -5.80 -28.82
C TRP A 646 4.79 -5.05 -29.95
N HIS A 647 4.09 -4.96 -31.06
CA HIS A 647 4.39 -4.09 -32.18
C HIS A 647 3.40 -2.94 -32.21
N TYR A 648 3.87 -1.81 -32.70
CA TYR A 648 3.15 -0.55 -32.77
C TYR A 648 3.21 -0.06 -34.21
N ARG A 649 2.15 0.57 -34.69
CA ARG A 649 2.10 1.16 -36.03
C ARG A 649 1.17 2.36 -36.06
N MET A 650 1.65 3.50 -36.54
CA MET A 650 0.77 4.61 -36.89
C MET A 650 0.38 4.49 -38.36
N HIS A 651 -0.92 4.48 -38.67
CA HIS A 651 -1.37 4.37 -40.05
C HIS A 651 -0.89 5.60 -40.86
N PRO A 652 -0.41 5.45 -42.11
CA PRO A 652 0.13 6.56 -42.90
C PRO A 652 -0.80 7.77 -43.02
N GLU A 653 -2.10 7.52 -43.15
CA GLU A 653 -3.12 8.60 -43.20
C GLU A 653 -3.25 9.35 -41.88
N ALA A 654 -3.19 8.65 -40.74
CA ALA A 654 -3.21 9.27 -39.42
C ALA A 654 -1.91 10.06 -39.18
N ALA A 655 -0.76 9.52 -39.62
CA ALA A 655 0.52 10.19 -39.54
C ALA A 655 0.55 11.47 -40.39
N GLU A 656 0.00 11.46 -41.61
CA GLU A 656 -0.07 12.65 -42.46
C GLU A 656 -0.92 13.74 -41.79
N ARG A 657 -2.12 13.40 -41.33
CA ARG A 657 -3.01 14.33 -40.61
C ARG A 657 -2.37 14.87 -39.33
N TRP A 658 -1.65 14.02 -38.59
CA TRP A 658 -0.92 14.43 -37.40
C TRP A 658 0.23 15.39 -37.74
N ARG A 659 1.00 15.12 -38.81
CA ARG A 659 2.06 16.02 -39.27
C ARG A 659 1.52 17.36 -39.74
N THR A 660 0.38 17.38 -40.43
CA THR A 660 -0.30 18.64 -40.81
C THR A 660 -0.77 19.40 -39.57
N LEU A 661 -1.43 18.72 -38.62
CA LEU A 661 -1.91 19.31 -37.37
C LEU A 661 -0.79 19.91 -36.51
N ARG A 662 0.34 19.19 -36.41
CA ARG A 662 1.48 19.52 -35.55
C ARG A 662 2.60 20.27 -36.27
N ASN A 663 2.39 20.66 -37.54
CA ASN A 663 3.36 21.34 -38.42
C ASN A 663 4.72 20.61 -38.55
N LEU A 664 4.71 19.29 -38.69
CA LEU A 664 5.90 18.42 -38.73
C LEU A 664 6.44 18.16 -40.17
N ILE A 665 5.99 18.93 -41.17
CA ILE A 665 6.40 18.73 -42.57
C ILE A 665 7.84 19.24 -42.76
N ASN A 666 8.76 18.31 -43.03
CA ASN A 666 10.14 18.49 -43.50
C ASN A 666 10.76 19.87 -43.23
N THR A 667 11.32 20.03 -42.03
CA THR A 667 12.27 21.11 -41.74
C THR A 667 13.57 20.50 -41.27
N THR A 668 14.59 20.62 -42.12
CA THR A 668 16.00 20.52 -41.80
C THR A 668 16.25 21.30 -40.51
N GLU A 669 16.52 20.64 -39.38
CA GLU A 669 16.77 21.32 -38.11
C GLU A 669 18.08 22.11 -38.19
N THR A 670 17.94 23.39 -38.51
CA THR A 670 18.87 24.45 -38.14
C THR A 670 18.35 24.96 -36.80
N VAL A 671 19.04 24.62 -35.70
CA VAL A 671 18.70 25.16 -34.38
C VAL A 671 19.17 26.61 -34.35
N GLU A 672 18.24 27.55 -34.48
CA GLU A 672 18.49 28.94 -34.08
C GLU A 672 18.56 29.01 -32.54
N PRO A 673 19.57 29.70 -31.97
CA PRO A 673 19.80 29.70 -30.53
C PRO A 673 18.78 30.56 -29.79
N GLN A 674 18.21 30.04 -28.70
CA GLN A 674 17.65 30.88 -27.64
C GLN A 674 18.76 31.75 -27.02
N PRO A 675 18.50 33.04 -26.73
CA PRO A 675 19.46 33.92 -26.09
C PRO A 675 19.46 33.76 -24.56
N ASP A 676 20.65 33.94 -23.99
CA ASP A 676 20.99 34.22 -22.59
C ASP A 676 20.80 33.13 -21.52
N SER A 677 21.85 32.32 -21.34
CA SER A 677 22.28 31.86 -20.02
C SER A 677 23.79 32.11 -19.85
N ARG A 678 24.21 33.38 -19.93
CA ARG A 678 25.56 33.80 -19.53
C ARG A 678 25.50 34.65 -18.26
N PRO A 679 26.50 34.56 -17.37
CA PRO A 679 26.73 35.59 -16.37
C PRO A 679 27.18 36.91 -17.06
N PRO A 680 26.93 38.09 -16.45
CA PRO A 680 27.21 39.38 -17.06
C PRO A 680 28.69 39.60 -17.40
N ALA A 681 28.93 40.32 -18.51
CA ALA A 681 30.25 40.57 -19.08
C ALA A 681 31.21 41.30 -18.10
N GLY A 682 32.41 40.74 -17.91
CA GLY A 682 33.50 41.43 -17.20
C GLY A 682 34.46 40.57 -16.37
N GLN A 683 34.22 39.28 -16.18
CA GLN A 683 35.14 38.39 -15.45
C GLN A 683 35.91 37.48 -16.41
N GLN A 684 37.24 37.46 -16.29
CA GLN A 684 38.05 36.39 -16.89
C GLN A 684 37.63 35.06 -16.24
N VAL A 685 36.79 34.29 -16.92
CA VAL A 685 36.42 32.94 -16.47
C VAL A 685 37.65 32.05 -16.69
N VAL A 686 38.33 31.72 -15.60
CA VAL A 686 39.35 30.66 -15.60
C VAL A 686 38.59 29.33 -15.55
N HIS A 687 38.52 28.64 -16.69
CA HIS A 687 37.89 27.32 -16.75
C HIS A 687 38.79 26.30 -16.04
N THR A 688 38.25 25.59 -15.05
CA THR A 688 38.97 24.59 -14.27
C THR A 688 38.24 23.24 -14.31
N GLY A 689 39.00 22.14 -14.30
CA GLY A 689 38.46 20.78 -14.29
C GLY A 689 38.75 19.97 -15.56
N LYS A 690 38.18 18.77 -15.67
CA LYS A 690 38.53 17.81 -16.74
C LYS A 690 38.25 18.31 -18.18
N TYR A 691 37.36 19.28 -18.37
CA TYR A 691 37.06 19.83 -19.70
C TYR A 691 37.88 21.09 -20.07
N GLU A 692 38.79 21.53 -19.20
CA GLU A 692 39.73 22.63 -19.47
C GLU A 692 40.53 22.47 -20.78
N PRO A 693 41.01 21.25 -21.16
CA PRO A 693 41.75 21.08 -22.42
C PRO A 693 40.94 21.50 -23.66
N LEU A 694 39.64 21.20 -23.69
CA LEU A 694 38.75 21.60 -24.79
C LEU A 694 38.53 23.11 -24.81
N TRP A 695 38.30 23.72 -23.65
CA TRP A 695 38.20 25.18 -23.52
C TRP A 695 39.47 25.88 -24.03
N ARG A 696 40.65 25.41 -23.61
CA ARG A 696 41.95 25.96 -24.01
C ARG A 696 42.22 25.77 -25.51
N TRP A 697 41.87 24.61 -26.06
CA TRP A 697 42.00 24.33 -27.49
C TRP A 697 41.15 25.28 -28.31
N LEU A 698 39.87 25.46 -27.95
CA LEU A 698 38.95 26.39 -28.63
C LEU A 698 39.39 27.85 -28.52
N ARG A 699 39.99 28.24 -27.40
CA ARG A 699 40.55 29.59 -27.19
C ARG A 699 41.71 29.91 -28.14
N ASN A 700 42.49 28.90 -28.49
CA ASN A 700 43.68 28.99 -29.34
C ASN A 700 43.41 28.54 -30.80
N PHE A 701 42.19 28.14 -31.13
CA PHE A 701 41.83 27.76 -32.48
C PHE A 701 41.62 29.01 -33.35
N ASP A 702 42.38 29.11 -34.44
CA ASP A 702 42.44 30.29 -35.31
C ASP A 702 41.28 30.38 -36.34
N GLY A 703 40.42 29.36 -36.43
CA GLY A 703 39.25 29.36 -37.31
C GLY A 703 38.02 30.05 -36.69
N ARG A 704 37.03 30.40 -37.54
CA ARG A 704 35.69 30.86 -37.11
C ARG A 704 34.70 29.72 -36.89
N GLU A 705 34.98 28.56 -37.47
CA GLU A 705 34.16 27.35 -37.40
C GLU A 705 35.08 26.16 -37.23
N ALA A 706 34.77 25.30 -36.24
CA ALA A 706 35.47 24.06 -35.97
C ALA A 706 34.49 22.90 -36.13
N ARG A 707 34.72 22.04 -37.11
CA ARG A 707 33.97 20.79 -37.31
C ARG A 707 34.79 19.67 -36.72
N LEU A 708 34.24 19.01 -35.70
CA LEU A 708 34.92 17.97 -34.96
C LEU A 708 34.02 16.75 -34.84
N THR A 709 34.61 15.57 -34.95
CA THR A 709 34.02 14.33 -34.48
C THR A 709 34.13 14.24 -32.96
N PHE A 710 33.28 13.45 -32.32
CA PHE A 710 33.36 13.23 -30.88
C PHE A 710 34.69 12.59 -30.49
N SER A 711 35.23 11.72 -31.34
CA SER A 711 36.56 11.13 -31.14
C SER A 711 37.68 12.17 -31.16
N GLU A 712 37.63 13.18 -32.03
CA GLU A 712 38.60 14.28 -32.03
C GLU A 712 38.49 15.13 -30.75
N ILE A 713 37.27 15.31 -30.22
CA ILE A 713 37.06 15.99 -28.94
C ILE A 713 37.62 15.16 -27.77
N GLU A 714 37.46 13.85 -27.79
CA GLU A 714 38.05 12.94 -26.80
C GLU A 714 39.59 12.96 -26.85
N GLN A 715 40.19 13.09 -28.04
CA GLN A 715 41.63 13.27 -28.19
C GLN A 715 42.10 14.60 -27.58
N ILE A 716 41.34 15.69 -27.75
CA ILE A 716 41.64 16.98 -27.12
C ILE A 716 41.52 16.88 -25.59
N LEU A 717 40.53 16.13 -25.08
CA LEU A 717 40.25 15.98 -23.66
C LEU A 717 41.18 15.00 -22.94
N GLY A 718 41.70 13.99 -23.65
CA GLY A 718 42.50 12.90 -23.07
C GLY A 718 41.67 11.84 -22.33
N PHE A 719 40.35 11.84 -22.47
CA PHE A 719 39.43 10.82 -21.94
C PHE A 719 38.14 10.75 -22.78
N SER A 720 37.41 9.65 -22.66
CA SER A 720 36.14 9.44 -23.39
C SER A 720 35.02 10.34 -22.89
N LEU A 721 34.25 10.92 -23.82
CA LEU A 721 33.06 11.67 -23.53
C LEU A 721 32.04 10.77 -22.83
N PRO A 722 31.28 11.30 -21.85
CA PRO A 722 30.24 10.51 -21.19
C PRO A 722 29.16 10.11 -22.21
N ASP A 723 28.51 8.96 -21.98
CA ASP A 723 27.44 8.44 -22.85
C ASP A 723 26.32 9.49 -23.07
N SER A 724 26.10 10.35 -22.09
CA SER A 724 25.13 11.43 -22.17
C SER A 724 25.46 12.48 -23.25
N SER A 725 26.74 12.72 -23.57
CA SER A 725 27.15 13.56 -24.70
C SER A 725 26.83 12.93 -26.06
N ARG A 726 26.68 11.60 -26.10
CA ARG A 726 26.34 10.81 -27.29
C ARG A 726 24.83 10.63 -27.47
N ASN A 727 24.08 10.71 -26.37
CA ASN A 727 22.65 10.43 -26.36
C ASN A 727 21.76 11.68 -26.21
N HIS A 728 22.30 12.84 -25.80
CA HIS A 728 21.49 14.04 -25.53
C HIS A 728 22.12 15.32 -26.10
N LEU A 729 21.38 16.00 -26.98
CA LEU A 729 21.78 17.28 -27.59
C LEU A 729 22.09 18.41 -26.59
N PRO A 730 21.34 18.59 -25.48
CA PRO A 730 21.62 19.64 -24.50
C PRO A 730 23.04 19.61 -23.93
N HIS A 731 23.74 18.46 -23.98
CA HIS A 731 25.13 18.40 -23.54
C HIS A 731 26.09 19.31 -24.31
N TRP A 732 25.71 19.76 -25.50
CA TRP A 732 26.55 20.57 -26.39
C TRP A 732 26.26 22.07 -26.33
N TYR A 733 25.11 22.49 -25.76
CA TYR A 733 24.71 23.90 -25.70
C TYR A 733 24.06 24.36 -24.37
N SER A 734 23.68 23.45 -23.45
CA SER A 734 23.07 23.81 -22.15
C SER A 734 24.13 24.14 -21.10
N TYR A 735 24.20 25.40 -20.69
CA TYR A 735 25.17 25.88 -19.70
C TYR A 735 24.95 25.26 -18.31
N GLU A 736 23.72 25.26 -17.79
CA GLU A 736 23.43 24.80 -16.42
C GLU A 736 23.55 23.27 -16.27
N GLY A 737 23.33 22.52 -17.34
CA GLY A 737 23.26 21.05 -17.31
C GLY A 737 24.52 20.32 -17.77
N SER A 738 25.47 20.97 -18.45
CA SER A 738 26.61 20.27 -19.07
C SER A 738 27.94 20.98 -18.87
N ALA A 739 28.91 20.24 -18.33
CA ALA A 739 30.28 20.72 -18.20
C ALA A 739 31.01 20.85 -19.57
N VAL A 740 30.58 20.06 -20.57
CA VAL A 740 31.08 20.16 -21.96
C VAL A 740 30.57 21.44 -22.61
N ALA A 741 29.27 21.71 -22.49
CA ALA A 741 28.68 22.94 -23.01
C ALA A 741 29.29 24.19 -22.35
N ARG A 742 29.53 24.15 -21.03
CA ARG A 742 30.25 25.23 -20.33
C ARG A 742 31.64 25.48 -20.91
N ALA A 743 32.44 24.43 -21.12
CA ALA A 743 33.76 24.57 -21.73
C ALA A 743 33.73 25.20 -23.13
N ILE A 744 32.71 24.90 -23.93
CA ILE A 744 32.51 25.49 -25.26
C ILE A 744 32.07 26.96 -25.15
N ILE A 745 31.05 27.24 -24.32
CA ILE A 745 30.44 28.57 -24.17
C ILE A 745 31.41 29.55 -23.53
N ASP A 746 32.12 29.14 -22.48
CA ASP A 746 33.14 29.93 -21.77
C ASP A 746 34.37 30.20 -22.65
N ALA A 747 34.61 29.39 -23.69
CA ALA A 747 35.69 29.62 -24.67
C ALA A 747 35.28 30.67 -25.74
N GLY A 748 34.03 31.12 -25.74
CA GLY A 748 33.49 32.02 -26.75
C GLY A 748 32.96 31.31 -27.99
N TRP A 749 32.57 30.04 -27.87
CA TRP A 749 32.06 29.24 -28.98
C TRP A 749 30.63 28.76 -28.68
N LYS A 750 29.88 28.41 -29.71
CA LYS A 750 28.57 27.76 -29.59
C LYS A 750 28.48 26.58 -30.54
N ALA A 751 27.81 25.51 -30.11
CA ALA A 751 27.46 24.42 -31.02
C ALA A 751 26.30 24.85 -31.92
N THR A 752 26.47 24.73 -33.23
CA THR A 752 25.46 25.11 -34.23
C THR A 752 24.88 23.91 -34.96
N GLN A 753 25.64 22.82 -35.08
CA GLN A 753 25.17 21.56 -35.65
C GLN A 753 25.75 20.43 -34.82
N VAL A 754 24.90 19.58 -34.25
CA VAL A 754 25.33 18.38 -33.52
C VAL A 754 24.59 17.19 -34.12
N GLN A 755 25.32 16.24 -34.67
CA GLN A 755 24.77 15.01 -35.20
C GLN A 755 25.17 13.86 -34.29
N LEU A 756 24.27 13.47 -33.37
CA LEU A 756 24.54 12.41 -32.40
C LEU A 756 24.81 11.06 -33.09
N ALA A 757 24.04 10.72 -34.12
CA ALA A 757 24.21 9.46 -34.86
C ALA A 757 25.50 9.39 -35.69
N ALA A 758 25.98 10.54 -36.20
CA ALA A 758 27.24 10.62 -36.93
C ALA A 758 28.42 11.00 -36.02
N GLU A 759 28.14 11.23 -34.73
CA GLU A 759 29.09 11.69 -33.72
C GLU A 759 29.92 12.90 -34.17
N THR A 760 29.26 13.90 -34.76
CA THR A 760 29.91 15.14 -35.21
C THR A 760 29.29 16.38 -34.57
N VAL A 761 30.10 17.41 -34.39
CA VAL A 761 29.68 18.73 -33.95
C VAL A 761 30.39 19.83 -34.71
N THR A 762 29.63 20.83 -35.14
CA THR A 762 30.11 22.11 -35.66
C THR A 762 30.00 23.15 -34.56
N LEU A 763 31.15 23.71 -34.17
CA LEU A 763 31.26 24.82 -33.24
C LEU A 763 31.57 26.08 -34.02
N VAL A 764 30.87 27.18 -33.72
CA VAL A 764 31.10 28.48 -34.34
C VAL A 764 31.53 29.48 -33.27
N ARG A 765 32.55 30.26 -33.57
CA ARG A 765 33.04 31.32 -32.70
C ARG A 765 31.95 32.40 -32.61
N VAL A 766 31.59 32.78 -31.40
CA VAL A 766 30.64 33.87 -31.18
C VAL A 766 31.46 35.16 -31.17
N ASP A 767 31.36 35.92 -32.25
CA ASP A 767 31.90 37.28 -32.31
C ASP A 767 31.09 38.15 -31.32
N TYR A 768 31.77 38.76 -30.35
CA TYR A 768 31.20 39.71 -29.39
C TYR A 768 31.48 41.14 -29.83
#